data_AF-A0A7C6Y9F9-F1
#
_entry.id   AF-A0A7C6Y9F9-F1
#
_cell.length_a   1.000
_cell.length_b   1.000
_cell.length_c   1.000
_cell.angle_alpha   90.00
_cell.angle_beta   90.00
_cell.angle_gamma   90.00
#
_symmetry.space_group_name_H-M   'P 1'
#
loop_
_entity.id
_entity.type
_entity.pdbx_description
1 polymer ?
#
loop_
_entity_poly.entity_id
_entity_poly.type
_entity_poly.pdbx_seq_one_letter_code
_entity_poly.pdbx_strand_id
1 'polypeptide(L)'
;MKKKIIVATILTILIGISAYFIITYNIEANNQNTQIVDVKEKLNNNFKTLGGKTDKDIILPVSFPGYQDIKINWTSSDPNIISIEGEVNRPFYIDGDKEVVLTGTVFSKETGFKLKMMSVLGYKEEDFITTIIVKAVEATDEEKIALTLADLIVPKETARDINLLKSSSVFNDISIDWNSSDSSILSEDGLIKGFGDVILTVKVSIGDKFQEKIFEVTVTDEEISYLVLDEDFSTYLENDYNSPWVSEDSLFKVTNGKIIEKESKKLLSINASNNGSIEFLNVNFEGILSLSYQYPDNLLDGEKVLLKIYQSIRGENYRLMETIDLSETTNNVLTYNFVQYEKVKISFESDHDSLLVDVLNIVIKHYLSEDNIVNSLEALIPGIVTESINLPTTTIYGGSVSWSSSHPEIVSSVGVVNVPFSQTTVTLTAIISYFEDDISYAINILVGEGDELPSVFIYFLDVGKYGKNDKGESMMIKYGDYEVIIDAGDRYAETAQAVLEAAHNISSDKIIELAIATHPHADHIGSMDDVFYEFEVVNLLTFEGTYTSQVYRDYVAAYEATNINVCKVLDAFNNVGDCSRIIEIGENVFIEIFNTGYYKESDANSRSIIFLLDAYGTKVLFTGDADNNKFALEASYMHDVGDIDILKVVHHGTRNGTTTAFLEAVTPEVAIITNGNYLGNSNGHPTPEAINRIYQYNNKTRIYSVTGGNGTSVDRFHQRNGIITIEITGDNYYISSEYNDGIPIELSSTDFWISNPLRNYSYVN
;
A
#
# COMPACT_ATOMS: atom_id res chain seq x y z
N MET A 1 -56.39 -61.99 -3.93
CA MET A 1 -56.59 -60.64 -4.53
C MET A 1 -57.04 -59.58 -3.51
N LYS A 2 -58.10 -59.77 -2.70
CA LYS A 2 -58.66 -58.71 -1.81
C LYS A 2 -57.67 -58.06 -0.80
N LYS A 3 -56.75 -58.82 -0.17
CA LYS A 3 -55.75 -58.25 0.77
C LYS A 3 -54.67 -57.37 0.11
N LYS A 4 -54.25 -57.69 -1.12
CA LYS A 4 -53.26 -56.88 -1.86
C LYS A 4 -53.86 -55.56 -2.35
N ILE A 5 -55.15 -55.56 -2.68
CA ILE A 5 -55.87 -54.34 -3.10
C ILE A 5 -56.00 -53.37 -1.92
N ILE A 6 -56.35 -53.83 -0.72
CA ILE A 6 -56.48 -52.97 0.47
C ILE A 6 -55.15 -52.32 0.86
N VAL A 7 -54.04 -53.07 0.84
CA VAL A 7 -52.70 -52.52 1.14
C VAL A 7 -52.28 -51.50 0.09
N ALA A 8 -52.53 -51.77 -1.20
CA ALA A 8 -52.27 -50.81 -2.26
C ALA A 8 -53.10 -49.52 -2.07
N THR A 9 -54.40 -49.64 -1.77
CA THR A 9 -55.29 -48.48 -1.54
C THR A 9 -54.87 -47.66 -0.32
N ILE A 10 -54.48 -48.30 0.79
CA ILE A 10 -53.97 -47.61 1.99
C ILE A 10 -52.64 -46.90 1.68
N LEU A 11 -51.75 -47.54 0.91
CA LEU A 11 -50.49 -46.93 0.49
C LEU A 11 -50.73 -45.73 -0.44
N THR A 12 -51.69 -45.82 -1.38
CA THR A 12 -52.06 -44.70 -2.26
C THR A 12 -52.70 -43.55 -1.48
N ILE A 13 -53.50 -43.83 -0.46
CA ILE A 13 -54.07 -42.80 0.43
C ILE A 13 -52.97 -42.15 1.28
N LEU A 14 -52.03 -42.93 1.83
CA LEU A 14 -50.88 -42.40 2.57
C LEU A 14 -49.97 -41.54 1.70
N ILE A 15 -49.69 -41.98 0.47
CA ILE A 15 -48.92 -41.19 -0.53
C ILE A 15 -49.69 -39.92 -0.93
N GLY A 16 -51.02 -40.00 -1.08
CA GLY A 16 -51.86 -38.84 -1.37
C GLY A 16 -51.92 -37.83 -0.23
N ILE A 17 -51.99 -38.28 1.02
CA ILE A 17 -51.94 -37.43 2.21
C ILE A 17 -50.56 -36.77 2.33
N SER A 18 -49.47 -37.54 2.17
CA SER A 18 -48.11 -36.97 2.19
C SER A 18 -47.90 -35.95 1.06
N ALA A 19 -48.41 -36.23 -0.15
CA ALA A 19 -48.33 -35.28 -1.26
C ALA A 19 -49.16 -34.01 -1.00
N TYR A 20 -50.35 -34.13 -0.40
CA TYR A 20 -51.17 -32.97 -0.01
C TYR A 20 -50.49 -32.10 1.06
N PHE A 21 -49.87 -32.71 2.07
CA PHE A 21 -49.10 -31.98 3.07
C PHE A 21 -47.89 -31.26 2.46
N ILE A 22 -47.14 -31.93 1.56
CA ILE A 22 -46.00 -31.31 0.85
C ILE A 22 -46.47 -30.14 -0.02
N ILE A 23 -47.56 -30.29 -0.77
CA ILE A 23 -48.10 -29.23 -1.64
C ILE A 23 -48.58 -28.03 -0.81
N THR A 24 -49.35 -28.28 0.25
CA THR A 24 -49.87 -27.20 1.12
C THR A 24 -48.72 -26.45 1.80
N TYR A 25 -47.71 -27.18 2.26
CA TYR A 25 -46.52 -26.61 2.86
C TYR A 25 -45.66 -25.80 1.87
N ASN A 26 -45.50 -26.28 0.63
CA ASN A 26 -44.80 -25.53 -0.42
C ASN A 26 -45.54 -24.24 -0.82
N ILE A 27 -46.88 -24.23 -0.81
CA ILE A 27 -47.67 -23.02 -1.05
C ILE A 27 -47.49 -22.01 0.08
N GLU A 28 -47.51 -22.46 1.35
CA GLU A 28 -47.24 -21.59 2.50
C GLU A 28 -45.82 -21.01 2.46
N ALA A 29 -44.81 -21.83 2.14
CA ALA A 29 -43.42 -21.38 1.99
C ALA A 29 -43.27 -20.34 0.87
N ASN A 30 -43.90 -20.56 -0.28
CA ASN A 30 -43.84 -19.64 -1.42
C ASN A 30 -44.53 -18.30 -1.12
N ASN A 31 -45.65 -18.34 -0.40
CA ASN A 31 -46.35 -17.13 0.07
C ASN A 31 -45.51 -16.33 1.08
N GLN A 32 -44.80 -17.00 1.99
CA GLN A 32 -43.91 -16.35 2.96
C GLN A 32 -42.69 -15.72 2.27
N ASN A 33 -42.06 -16.41 1.32
CA ASN A 33 -40.98 -15.82 0.51
C ASN A 33 -41.43 -14.57 -0.25
N THR A 34 -42.66 -14.59 -0.78
CA THR A 34 -43.26 -13.40 -1.45
C THR A 34 -43.44 -12.23 -0.48
N GLN A 35 -43.78 -12.49 0.78
CA GLN A 35 -43.91 -11.45 1.81
C GLN A 35 -42.57 -10.85 2.24
N ILE A 36 -41.52 -11.66 2.35
CA ILE A 36 -40.16 -11.20 2.68
C ILE A 36 -39.65 -10.26 1.58
N VAL A 37 -39.84 -10.62 0.30
CA VAL A 37 -39.45 -9.79 -0.85
C VAL A 37 -40.14 -8.41 -0.81
N ASP A 38 -41.45 -8.36 -0.55
CA ASP A 38 -42.19 -7.10 -0.47
C ASP A 38 -41.79 -6.25 0.76
N VAL A 39 -41.48 -6.89 1.89
CA VAL A 39 -40.95 -6.19 3.08
C VAL A 39 -39.58 -5.58 2.79
N LYS A 40 -38.69 -6.28 2.08
CA LYS A 40 -37.40 -5.73 1.63
C LYS A 40 -37.56 -4.54 0.70
N GLU A 41 -38.53 -4.57 -0.22
CA GLU A 41 -38.83 -3.43 -1.09
C GLU A 41 -39.31 -2.21 -0.28
N LYS A 42 -40.09 -2.42 0.78
CA LYS A 42 -40.52 -1.33 1.68
C LYS A 42 -39.37 -0.78 2.52
N LEU A 43 -38.45 -1.63 2.98
CA LEU A 43 -37.22 -1.19 3.63
C LEU A 43 -36.40 -0.32 2.69
N ASN A 44 -36.14 -0.78 1.46
CA ASN A 44 -35.46 0.00 0.42
C ASN A 44 -36.09 1.39 0.24
N ASN A 45 -37.42 1.46 0.12
CA ASN A 45 -38.12 2.73 -0.04
C ASN A 45 -38.00 3.66 1.17
N ASN A 46 -38.00 3.11 2.40
CA ASN A 46 -37.80 3.92 3.62
C ASN A 46 -36.41 4.56 3.62
N PHE A 47 -35.35 3.79 3.39
CA PHE A 47 -33.98 4.31 3.42
C PHE A 47 -33.65 5.20 2.22
N LYS A 48 -34.31 5.00 1.09
CA LYS A 48 -34.21 5.91 -0.08
C LYS A 48 -34.62 7.35 0.25
N THR A 49 -35.53 7.57 1.22
CA THR A 49 -35.93 8.92 1.62
C THR A 49 -34.88 9.66 2.45
N LEU A 50 -33.93 8.94 3.05
CA LEU A 50 -32.80 9.52 3.78
C LEU A 50 -31.68 9.99 2.83
N GLY A 51 -31.68 9.54 1.57
CA GLY A 51 -30.62 9.87 0.62
C GLY A 51 -29.23 9.39 1.06
N GLY A 52 -29.16 8.34 1.91
CA GLY A 52 -27.91 7.76 2.39
C GLY A 52 -27.18 8.57 3.47
N LYS A 53 -27.66 9.75 3.88
CA LYS A 53 -27.02 10.59 4.91
C LYS A 53 -28.02 11.02 6.00
N THR A 54 -27.60 11.14 7.26
CA THR A 54 -28.47 11.63 8.35
C THR A 54 -27.72 12.47 9.39
N ASP A 55 -28.39 13.48 9.93
CA ASP A 55 -27.98 14.27 11.10
C ASP A 55 -28.96 14.11 12.28
N LYS A 56 -29.89 13.16 12.16
CA LYS A 56 -31.02 12.92 13.07
C LYS A 56 -31.21 11.42 13.29
N ASP A 57 -31.89 11.09 14.38
CA ASP A 57 -32.38 9.74 14.66
C ASP A 57 -33.17 9.18 13.47
N ILE A 58 -32.92 7.91 13.18
CA ILE A 58 -33.57 7.16 12.11
C ILE A 58 -34.58 6.17 12.68
N ILE A 59 -35.64 5.89 11.92
CA ILE A 59 -36.66 4.93 12.36
C ILE A 59 -36.31 3.56 11.79
N LEU A 60 -35.96 2.62 12.68
CA LEU A 60 -35.71 1.22 12.32
C LEU A 60 -36.98 0.38 12.54
N PRO A 61 -37.73 0.03 11.47
CA PRO A 61 -38.97 -0.72 11.63
C PRO A 61 -38.68 -2.15 12.09
N VAL A 62 -39.35 -2.57 13.17
CA VAL A 62 -39.30 -3.97 13.66
C VAL A 62 -40.42 -4.85 13.08
N SER A 63 -41.38 -4.24 12.36
CA SER A 63 -42.50 -4.90 11.67
C SER A 63 -43.16 -3.95 10.65
N PHE A 64 -44.00 -4.47 9.75
CA PHE A 64 -44.77 -3.69 8.79
C PHE A 64 -46.29 -3.93 8.91
N PRO A 65 -47.14 -2.88 8.83
CA PRO A 65 -48.59 -3.03 8.76
C PRO A 65 -49.01 -3.93 7.59
N GLY A 66 -49.82 -4.96 7.87
CA GLY A 66 -50.23 -5.97 6.89
C GLY A 66 -49.40 -7.25 6.90
N TYR A 67 -48.27 -7.29 7.63
CA TYR A 67 -47.33 -8.43 7.70
C TYR A 67 -47.20 -8.91 9.15
N GLN A 68 -48.28 -9.46 9.72
CA GLN A 68 -48.35 -9.79 11.16
C GLN A 68 -47.40 -10.92 11.59
N ASP A 69 -46.92 -11.71 10.63
CA ASP A 69 -45.98 -12.80 10.87
C ASP A 69 -44.53 -12.40 10.56
N ILE A 70 -44.25 -11.19 10.07
CA ILE A 70 -42.88 -10.74 9.81
C ILE A 70 -42.35 -9.91 10.99
N LYS A 71 -41.11 -10.21 11.41
CA LYS A 71 -40.32 -9.45 12.38
C LYS A 71 -38.98 -9.08 11.77
N ILE A 72 -38.41 -7.96 12.21
CA ILE A 72 -37.10 -7.51 11.76
C ILE A 72 -36.25 -7.26 12.99
N ASN A 73 -35.06 -7.86 13.03
CA ASN A 73 -34.04 -7.53 14.03
C ASN A 73 -32.94 -6.73 13.35
N TRP A 74 -32.51 -5.65 13.98
CA TRP A 74 -31.46 -4.78 13.46
C TRP A 74 -30.14 -5.02 14.18
N THR A 75 -29.06 -5.00 13.42
CA THR A 75 -27.70 -4.81 13.92
C THR A 75 -27.07 -3.61 13.23
N SER A 76 -26.12 -2.99 13.90
CA SER A 76 -25.35 -1.85 13.41
C SER A 76 -23.87 -2.22 13.43
N SER A 77 -23.13 -1.84 12.39
CA SER A 77 -21.67 -1.98 12.37
C SER A 77 -20.99 -1.12 13.42
N ASP A 78 -21.60 0.01 13.78
CA ASP A 78 -21.18 0.86 14.90
C ASP A 78 -22.39 1.31 15.76
N PRO A 79 -22.73 0.51 16.79
CA PRO A 79 -23.81 0.83 17.72
C PRO A 79 -23.61 2.12 18.52
N ASN A 80 -22.40 2.69 18.57
CA ASN A 80 -22.12 3.95 19.25
C ASN A 80 -22.44 5.17 18.39
N ILE A 81 -22.57 5.00 17.07
CA ILE A 81 -22.92 6.05 16.11
C ILE A 81 -24.39 5.94 15.69
N ILE A 82 -24.86 4.72 15.36
CA ILE A 82 -26.30 4.43 15.19
C ILE A 82 -26.66 3.22 16.05
N SER A 83 -27.52 3.43 17.05
CA SER A 83 -28.00 2.34 17.90
C SER A 83 -28.94 1.38 17.14
N ILE A 84 -29.21 0.20 17.71
CA ILE A 84 -30.17 -0.76 17.12
C ILE A 84 -31.63 -0.27 17.19
N GLU A 85 -31.91 0.78 17.96
CA GLU A 85 -33.17 1.50 18.00
C GLU A 85 -33.23 2.67 16.99
N GLY A 86 -32.09 3.02 16.38
CA GLY A 86 -31.96 4.09 15.41
C GLY A 86 -31.61 5.46 16.02
N GLU A 87 -31.17 5.51 17.27
CA GLU A 87 -30.64 6.75 17.88
C GLU A 87 -29.29 7.08 17.24
N VAL A 88 -29.12 8.33 16.80
CA VAL A 88 -27.93 8.80 16.09
C VAL A 88 -27.07 9.65 17.01
N ASN A 89 -25.87 9.18 17.27
CA ASN A 89 -24.82 9.93 17.96
C ASN A 89 -23.81 10.42 16.94
N ARG A 90 -23.82 11.73 16.69
CA ARG A 90 -23.00 12.34 15.64
C ARG A 90 -21.53 12.36 16.02
N PRO A 91 -20.62 12.01 15.10
CA PRO A 91 -19.18 12.12 15.34
C PRO A 91 -18.75 13.59 15.50
N PHE A 92 -17.60 13.83 16.13
CA PHE A 92 -17.03 15.18 16.19
C PHE A 92 -16.60 15.62 14.78
N TYR A 93 -16.53 16.94 14.55
CA TYR A 93 -16.10 17.49 13.26
C TYR A 93 -14.79 16.88 12.78
N ILE A 94 -13.81 16.76 13.68
CA ILE A 94 -12.48 16.21 13.39
C ILE A 94 -12.48 14.73 13.03
N ASP A 95 -13.51 13.97 13.43
CA ASP A 95 -13.63 12.54 13.13
C ASP A 95 -14.26 12.31 11.75
N GLY A 96 -14.77 13.38 11.12
CA GLY A 96 -15.48 13.37 9.86
C GLY A 96 -16.85 12.69 9.96
N ASP A 97 -17.57 12.71 8.84
CA ASP A 97 -18.77 11.90 8.68
C ASP A 97 -18.43 10.41 8.88
N LYS A 98 -19.32 9.64 9.51
CA LYS A 98 -19.11 8.21 9.76
C LYS A 98 -20.10 7.36 9.01
N GLU A 99 -19.59 6.41 8.24
CA GLU A 99 -20.39 5.39 7.61
C GLU A 99 -20.79 4.30 8.60
N VAL A 100 -22.08 3.95 8.60
CA VAL A 100 -22.62 2.86 9.40
C VAL A 100 -23.46 1.93 8.54
N VAL A 101 -23.11 0.64 8.55
CA VAL A 101 -23.86 -0.43 7.89
C VAL A 101 -24.91 -0.97 8.85
N LEU A 102 -26.16 -0.93 8.41
CA LEU A 102 -27.31 -1.46 9.14
C LEU A 102 -27.80 -2.73 8.48
N THR A 103 -27.87 -3.81 9.25
CA THR A 103 -28.38 -5.10 8.80
C THR A 103 -29.70 -5.41 9.49
N GLY A 104 -30.78 -5.41 8.73
CA GLY A 104 -32.11 -5.82 9.16
C GLY A 104 -32.37 -7.27 8.76
N THR A 105 -32.21 -8.21 9.68
CA THR A 105 -32.55 -9.63 9.44
C THR A 105 -34.07 -9.81 9.54
N VAL A 106 -34.68 -10.23 8.44
CA VAL A 106 -36.14 -10.39 8.33
C VAL A 106 -36.53 -11.83 8.65
N PHE A 107 -37.35 -12.01 9.70
CA PHE A 107 -37.85 -13.30 10.16
C PHE A 107 -39.35 -13.43 9.93
N SER A 108 -39.78 -14.64 9.57
CA SER A 108 -41.19 -15.06 9.69
C SER A 108 -41.40 -15.77 11.05
N LYS A 109 -42.48 -15.45 11.75
CA LYS A 109 -42.84 -15.95 13.09
C LYS A 109 -43.23 -17.42 13.01
N GLU A 110 -42.61 -18.30 13.83
CA GLU A 110 -43.07 -19.70 13.95
C GLU A 110 -43.05 -20.32 15.36
N THR A 111 -43.98 -21.26 15.55
CA THR A 111 -44.15 -22.13 16.72
C THR A 111 -43.24 -23.37 16.65
N GLY A 112 -42.24 -23.43 17.54
CA GLY A 112 -41.63 -24.61 18.21
C GLY A 112 -41.15 -25.85 17.43
N PHE A 113 -41.95 -26.42 16.52
CA PHE A 113 -41.68 -27.72 15.87
C PHE A 113 -41.01 -27.59 14.48
N LYS A 114 -40.99 -26.38 13.89
CA LYS A 114 -40.53 -26.14 12.51
C LYS A 114 -39.02 -25.85 12.37
N LEU A 115 -38.32 -25.41 13.44
CA LEU A 115 -36.88 -25.10 13.43
C LEU A 115 -35.97 -26.26 12.95
N LYS A 116 -36.34 -27.52 13.19
CA LYS A 116 -35.53 -28.69 12.81
C LYS A 116 -35.73 -29.16 11.37
N MET A 117 -36.74 -28.66 10.67
CA MET A 117 -37.04 -28.95 9.25
C MET A 117 -36.68 -27.78 8.33
N MET A 118 -36.52 -26.57 8.86
CA MET A 118 -36.16 -25.37 8.09
C MET A 118 -34.78 -25.45 7.43
N SER A 119 -33.77 -26.05 8.09
CA SER A 119 -32.44 -26.29 7.48
C SER A 119 -32.46 -27.36 6.38
N VAL A 120 -33.47 -28.22 6.36
CA VAL A 120 -33.58 -29.35 5.43
C VAL A 120 -34.36 -28.96 4.16
N LEU A 121 -35.12 -27.85 4.17
CA LEU A 121 -36.02 -27.44 3.09
C LEU A 121 -35.79 -26.02 2.52
N GLY A 122 -34.72 -25.33 2.93
CA GLY A 122 -34.28 -24.08 2.28
C GLY A 122 -35.07 -22.82 2.64
N TYR A 123 -35.59 -22.74 3.88
CA TYR A 123 -36.14 -21.48 4.39
C TYR A 123 -34.99 -20.50 4.64
N LYS A 124 -35.00 -19.34 3.97
CA LYS A 124 -33.94 -18.34 4.09
C LYS A 124 -34.31 -17.30 5.15
N GLU A 125 -33.45 -17.16 6.15
CA GLU A 125 -33.22 -15.86 6.77
C GLU A 125 -32.65 -14.97 5.67
N GLU A 126 -33.22 -13.79 5.50
CA GLU A 126 -32.75 -12.85 4.50
C GLU A 126 -32.44 -11.51 5.14
N ASP A 127 -31.19 -11.10 4.97
CA ASP A 127 -30.72 -9.82 5.42
C ASP A 127 -31.08 -8.73 4.41
N PHE A 128 -31.54 -7.60 4.95
CA PHE A 128 -31.55 -6.31 4.28
C PHE A 128 -30.35 -5.52 4.80
N ILE A 129 -29.45 -5.13 3.91
CA ILE A 129 -28.24 -4.37 4.26
C ILE A 129 -28.36 -2.99 3.63
N THR A 130 -28.10 -1.94 4.42
CA THR A 130 -28.05 -0.58 3.93
C THR A 130 -26.95 0.21 4.64
N THR A 131 -26.33 1.12 3.93
CA THR A 131 -25.28 1.99 4.43
C THR A 131 -25.86 3.39 4.70
N ILE A 132 -25.52 3.97 5.85
CA ILE A 132 -25.94 5.31 6.26
C ILE A 132 -24.74 6.11 6.73
N ILE A 133 -24.52 7.27 6.12
CA ILE A 133 -23.50 8.25 6.52
C ILE A 133 -24.10 9.17 7.59
N VAL A 134 -23.54 9.12 8.80
CA VAL A 134 -23.89 10.03 9.89
C VAL A 134 -23.03 11.28 9.82
N LYS A 135 -23.69 12.43 9.70
CA LYS A 135 -23.01 13.72 9.57
C LYS A 135 -22.33 14.14 10.87
N ALA A 136 -21.06 14.51 10.79
CA ALA A 136 -20.32 15.09 11.91
C ALA A 136 -20.98 16.38 12.41
N VAL A 137 -20.80 16.67 13.70
CA VAL A 137 -21.21 17.97 14.27
C VAL A 137 -20.42 19.09 13.59
N GLU A 138 -21.05 20.24 13.34
CA GLU A 138 -20.34 21.41 12.81
C GLU A 138 -19.24 21.86 13.78
N ALA A 139 -18.08 22.24 13.25
CA ALA A 139 -16.98 22.77 14.05
C ALA A 139 -17.42 24.02 14.83
N THR A 140 -17.16 24.01 16.14
CA THR A 140 -17.28 25.19 16.99
C THR A 140 -16.25 26.26 16.58
N ASP A 141 -16.50 27.53 16.91
CA ASP A 141 -15.54 28.61 16.60
C ASP A 141 -14.13 28.30 17.16
N GLU A 142 -14.06 27.75 18.37
CA GLU A 142 -12.82 27.34 19.02
C GLU A 142 -12.09 26.23 18.25
N GLU A 143 -12.82 25.24 17.71
CA GLU A 143 -12.25 24.18 16.87
C GLU A 143 -11.75 24.72 15.55
N LYS A 144 -12.51 25.60 14.88
CA LYS A 144 -12.07 26.26 13.63
C LYS A 144 -10.77 27.04 13.82
N ILE A 145 -10.67 27.79 14.92
CA ILE A 145 -9.46 28.53 15.30
C ILE A 145 -8.29 27.56 15.53
N ALA A 146 -8.51 26.48 16.28
CA ALA A 146 -7.48 25.51 16.59
C ALA A 146 -6.97 24.76 15.34
N LEU A 147 -7.89 24.33 14.46
CA LEU A 147 -7.56 23.67 13.19
C LEU A 147 -6.74 24.59 12.29
N THR A 148 -7.16 25.86 12.14
CA THR A 148 -6.39 26.81 11.34
C THR A 148 -5.01 27.06 11.92
N LEU A 149 -4.86 27.15 13.25
CA LEU A 149 -3.55 27.25 13.90
C LEU A 149 -2.65 26.03 13.70
N ALA A 150 -3.24 24.84 13.56
CA ALA A 150 -2.52 23.61 13.30
C ALA A 150 -1.93 23.61 11.88
N ASP A 151 -2.68 24.11 10.89
CA ASP A 151 -2.27 24.21 9.48
C ASP A 151 -1.20 25.28 9.21
N LEU A 152 -0.97 26.21 10.15
CA LEU A 152 0.04 27.24 9.98
C LEU A 152 1.46 26.68 10.12
N ILE A 153 2.21 26.83 9.02
CA ILE A 153 3.60 26.45 8.90
C ILE A 153 4.46 27.72 8.93
N VAL A 154 5.49 27.71 9.77
CA VAL A 154 6.56 28.72 9.78
C VAL A 154 7.88 28.00 9.98
N PRO A 155 8.90 28.27 9.15
CA PRO A 155 10.20 27.63 9.28
C PRO A 155 10.93 28.14 10.53
N LYS A 156 11.72 27.25 11.15
CA LYS A 156 12.54 27.61 12.32
C LYS A 156 13.69 28.54 11.96
N GLU A 157 14.22 28.42 10.75
CA GLU A 157 15.32 29.22 10.23
C GLU A 157 14.98 29.67 8.80
N THR A 158 15.40 30.88 8.41
CA THR A 158 15.25 31.35 7.03
C THR A 158 16.31 32.38 6.62
N ALA A 159 16.72 32.34 5.35
CA ALA A 159 17.61 33.33 4.72
C ALA A 159 16.91 34.17 3.62
N ARG A 160 15.63 33.95 3.38
CA ARG A 160 14.81 34.67 2.37
C ARG A 160 13.40 34.94 2.88
N ASP A 161 12.68 35.79 2.15
CA ASP A 161 11.30 36.13 2.46
C ASP A 161 10.41 34.87 2.53
N ILE A 162 9.58 34.80 3.57
CA ILE A 162 8.59 33.76 3.76
C ILE A 162 7.20 34.37 3.56
N ASN A 163 6.30 33.66 2.89
CA ASN A 163 4.92 34.13 2.76
C ASN A 163 4.08 33.55 3.91
N LEU A 164 3.60 34.42 4.79
CA LEU A 164 2.72 34.04 5.88
C LEU A 164 1.25 34.01 5.43
N LEU A 165 0.53 32.95 5.79
CA LEU A 165 -0.90 32.82 5.49
C LEU A 165 -1.70 33.94 6.18
N LYS A 166 -2.54 34.64 5.42
CA LYS A 166 -3.32 35.79 5.93
C LYS A 166 -4.82 35.55 6.01
N SER A 167 -5.29 34.44 5.44
CA SER A 167 -6.70 34.07 5.42
C SER A 167 -6.81 32.55 5.31
N SER A 168 -7.83 31.98 5.93
CA SER A 168 -8.15 30.58 5.71
C SER A 168 -9.04 30.42 4.48
N SER A 169 -8.74 29.43 3.64
CA SER A 169 -9.63 28.96 2.56
C SER A 169 -10.71 28.02 3.06
N VAL A 170 -10.48 27.38 4.22
CA VAL A 170 -11.40 26.46 4.90
C VAL A 170 -12.51 27.23 5.61
N PHE A 171 -12.14 28.24 6.42
CA PHE A 171 -13.09 28.99 7.25
C PHE A 171 -13.07 30.48 6.90
N ASN A 172 -14.08 30.92 6.15
CA ASN A 172 -14.20 32.31 5.66
C ASN A 172 -14.41 33.36 6.77
N ASP A 173 -14.81 32.93 7.97
CA ASP A 173 -15.05 33.76 9.16
C ASP A 173 -13.81 33.97 10.02
N ILE A 174 -12.67 33.35 9.67
CA ILE A 174 -11.40 33.49 10.38
C ILE A 174 -10.61 34.72 9.92
N SER A 175 -10.07 35.45 10.91
CA SER A 175 -8.99 36.42 10.74
C SER A 175 -7.66 35.84 11.23
N ILE A 176 -6.59 36.03 10.44
CA ILE A 176 -5.22 35.62 10.78
C ILE A 176 -4.35 36.87 10.82
N ASP A 177 -3.91 37.25 12.02
CA ASP A 177 -3.13 38.46 12.26
C ASP A 177 -1.74 38.08 12.80
N TRP A 178 -0.68 38.53 12.13
CA TRP A 178 0.70 38.28 12.51
C TRP A 178 1.32 39.47 13.22
N ASN A 179 2.20 39.20 14.17
CA ASN A 179 3.03 40.21 14.84
C ASN A 179 4.46 39.69 14.96
N SER A 180 5.43 40.55 14.71
CA SER A 180 6.85 40.26 14.91
C SER A 180 7.39 40.95 16.16
N SER A 181 8.19 40.24 16.96
CA SER A 181 8.91 40.85 18.10
C SER A 181 9.95 41.88 17.65
N ASP A 182 10.47 41.75 16.42
CA ASP A 182 11.38 42.70 15.81
C ASP A 182 11.14 42.82 14.29
N SER A 183 10.24 43.73 13.93
CA SER A 183 9.90 44.04 12.54
C SER A 183 11.04 44.66 11.71
N SER A 184 12.19 44.98 12.34
CA SER A 184 13.40 45.39 11.63
C SER A 184 14.25 44.21 11.16
N ILE A 185 14.00 43.00 11.67
CA ILE A 185 14.62 41.75 11.23
C ILE A 185 13.68 40.98 10.30
N LEU A 186 12.45 40.71 10.75
CA LEU A 186 11.42 40.00 9.98
C LEU A 186 10.07 40.69 10.21
N SER A 187 9.44 41.15 9.13
CA SER A 187 8.15 41.84 9.23
C SER A 187 6.97 40.90 9.49
N GLU A 188 5.83 41.46 9.89
CA GLU A 188 4.56 40.73 10.04
C GLU A 188 4.02 40.12 8.74
N ASP A 189 4.53 40.55 7.59
CA ASP A 189 4.23 39.96 6.28
C ASP A 189 5.22 38.85 5.89
N GLY A 190 6.24 38.57 6.72
CA GLY A 190 7.27 37.58 6.45
C GLY A 190 8.46 38.08 5.59
N LEU A 191 8.54 39.38 5.32
CA LEU A 191 9.68 39.99 4.61
C LEU A 191 10.89 40.18 5.54
N ILE A 192 12.06 39.71 5.11
CA ILE A 192 13.34 39.89 5.79
C ILE A 192 13.87 41.32 5.60
N LYS A 193 14.38 41.90 6.69
CA LYS A 193 14.97 43.24 6.74
C LYS A 193 16.30 43.30 7.50
N GLY A 194 16.66 42.24 8.22
CA GLY A 194 17.88 42.11 9.00
C GLY A 194 18.14 40.65 9.39
N PHE A 195 19.09 40.42 10.29
CA PHE A 195 19.48 39.08 10.77
C PHE A 195 19.34 38.98 12.28
N GLY A 196 19.08 37.79 12.79
CA GLY A 196 18.92 37.49 14.21
C GLY A 196 17.62 36.77 14.53
N ASP A 197 17.40 36.54 15.81
CA ASP A 197 16.24 35.79 16.31
C ASP A 197 15.01 36.70 16.43
N VAL A 198 13.89 36.22 15.91
CA VAL A 198 12.58 36.87 15.93
C VAL A 198 11.54 35.90 16.45
N ILE A 199 10.63 36.40 17.27
CA ILE A 199 9.43 35.68 17.68
C ILE A 199 8.27 36.21 16.82
N LEU A 200 7.71 35.34 15.98
CA LEU A 200 6.45 35.59 15.30
C LEU A 200 5.30 35.08 16.16
N THR A 201 4.34 35.94 16.44
CA THR A 201 3.09 35.59 17.10
C THR A 201 1.96 35.71 16.09
N VAL A 202 1.24 34.62 15.87
CA VAL A 202 -0.01 34.65 15.10
C VAL A 202 -1.19 34.63 16.05
N LYS A 203 -2.19 35.45 15.75
CA LYS A 203 -3.50 35.44 16.37
C LYS A 203 -4.52 34.99 15.34
N VAL A 204 -5.16 33.86 15.60
CA VAL A 204 -6.28 33.36 14.81
C VAL A 204 -7.57 33.63 15.58
N SER A 205 -8.55 34.25 14.94
CA SER A 205 -9.75 34.73 15.63
C SER A 205 -11.04 34.64 14.81
N ILE A 206 -12.14 34.46 15.53
CA ILE A 206 -13.52 34.57 15.04
C ILE A 206 -14.28 35.46 16.03
N GLY A 207 -14.66 36.66 15.62
CA GLY A 207 -15.28 37.65 16.51
C GLY A 207 -14.40 37.97 17.73
N ASP A 208 -14.93 37.74 18.93
CA ASP A 208 -14.21 37.99 20.19
C ASP A 208 -13.34 36.80 20.65
N LYS A 209 -13.50 35.62 20.05
CA LYS A 209 -12.75 34.41 20.39
C LYS A 209 -11.44 34.38 19.59
N PHE A 210 -10.35 34.02 20.26
CA PHE A 210 -9.05 33.90 19.61
C PHE A 210 -8.13 32.93 20.35
N GLN A 211 -7.15 32.41 19.62
CA GLN A 211 -5.97 31.75 20.17
C GLN A 211 -4.72 32.32 19.51
N GLU A 212 -3.61 32.23 20.22
CA GLU A 212 -2.30 32.67 19.74
C GLU A 212 -1.34 31.49 19.70
N LYS A 213 -0.49 31.47 18.67
CA LYS A 213 0.63 30.54 18.54
C LYS A 213 1.90 31.33 18.27
N ILE A 214 2.99 30.86 18.84
CA ILE A 214 4.29 31.50 18.74
C ILE A 214 5.21 30.61 17.90
N PHE A 215 5.96 31.24 17.01
CA PHE A 215 7.02 30.64 16.22
C PHE A 215 8.31 31.38 16.49
N GLU A 216 9.35 30.64 16.89
CA GLU A 216 10.69 31.16 17.03
C GLU A 216 11.41 30.98 15.69
N VAL A 217 11.87 32.10 15.11
CA VAL A 217 12.46 32.14 13.78
C VAL A 217 13.82 32.80 13.85
N THR A 218 14.86 32.11 13.40
CA THR A 218 16.19 32.69 13.24
C THR A 218 16.39 33.12 11.80
N VAL A 219 16.65 34.41 11.59
CA VAL A 219 16.97 34.95 10.27
C VAL A 219 18.48 34.96 10.05
N THR A 220 18.95 34.23 9.05
CA THR A 220 20.38 34.02 8.75
C THR A 220 20.82 34.77 7.49
N ASP A 221 22.13 35.02 7.36
CA ASP A 221 22.75 35.59 6.16
C ASP A 221 23.24 34.54 5.16
N GLU A 222 23.33 33.28 5.59
CA GLU A 222 23.66 32.12 4.76
C GLU A 222 22.41 31.33 4.41
N GLU A 223 22.31 30.90 3.15
CA GLU A 223 21.25 29.99 2.69
C GLU A 223 21.33 28.66 3.44
N ILE A 224 20.17 28.15 3.81
CA ILE A 224 20.05 26.84 4.46
C ILE A 224 20.28 25.77 3.39
N SER A 225 21.53 25.30 3.31
CA SER A 225 21.91 24.25 2.37
C SER A 225 21.90 22.86 3.01
N TYR A 226 21.58 22.76 4.30
CA TYR A 226 21.64 21.51 5.06
C TYR A 226 20.46 21.32 6.01
N LEU A 227 19.96 20.09 6.08
CA LEU A 227 19.12 19.56 7.14
C LEU A 227 20.02 19.15 8.30
N VAL A 228 19.71 19.60 9.51
CA VAL A 228 20.32 19.09 10.74
C VAL A 228 19.40 18.02 11.30
N LEU A 229 19.85 16.78 11.26
CA LEU A 229 19.19 15.65 11.90
C LEU A 229 19.84 15.44 13.26
N ASP A 230 19.09 15.70 14.32
CA ASP A 230 19.47 15.39 15.70
C ASP A 230 18.63 14.20 16.14
N GLU A 231 19.26 13.04 16.26
CA GLU A 231 18.56 11.78 16.52
C GLU A 231 17.90 11.77 17.90
N ASP A 232 16.57 11.62 17.95
CA ASP A 232 15.85 11.45 19.22
C ASP A 232 15.78 9.97 19.61
N PHE A 233 16.72 9.53 20.45
CA PHE A 233 16.72 8.15 20.96
C PHE A 233 15.47 7.78 21.78
N SER A 234 14.60 8.72 22.14
CA SER A 234 13.37 8.45 22.89
C SER A 234 12.38 7.56 22.13
N THR A 235 12.39 7.63 20.80
CA THR A 235 11.50 6.89 19.89
C THR A 235 11.85 5.40 19.82
N TYR A 236 13.11 5.04 20.01
CA TYR A 236 13.60 3.66 19.87
C TYR A 236 13.20 2.75 21.04
N LEU A 237 12.85 1.50 20.73
CA LEU A 237 12.64 0.45 21.73
C LEU A 237 13.98 -0.03 22.32
N GLU A 238 13.97 -0.45 23.58
CA GLU A 238 15.14 -1.09 24.18
C GLU A 238 15.48 -2.41 23.46
N ASN A 239 16.77 -2.63 23.20
CA ASN A 239 17.27 -3.82 22.50
C ASN A 239 18.39 -4.51 23.31
N ASP A 240 19.06 -5.50 22.71
CA ASP A 240 20.22 -6.20 23.29
C ASP A 240 21.49 -5.87 22.50
N TYR A 241 22.65 -5.87 23.18
CA TYR A 241 23.95 -5.56 22.59
C TYR A 241 24.33 -6.52 21.44
N ASN A 242 23.82 -7.75 21.43
CA ASN A 242 24.30 -8.80 20.53
C ASN A 242 23.74 -8.74 19.10
N SER A 243 22.81 -7.82 18.82
CA SER A 243 22.21 -7.69 17.49
C SER A 243 22.53 -6.31 16.91
N PRO A 244 23.26 -6.23 15.78
CA PRO A 244 23.39 -4.97 15.05
C PRO A 244 22.02 -4.45 14.64
N TRP A 245 21.84 -3.14 14.70
CA TRP A 245 20.60 -2.48 14.30
C TRP A 245 20.91 -1.25 13.46
N VAL A 246 19.91 -0.79 12.71
CA VAL A 246 20.00 0.37 11.81
C VAL A 246 18.98 1.39 12.31
N SER A 247 19.30 2.69 12.23
CA SER A 247 18.37 3.77 12.56
C SER A 247 17.12 3.69 11.67
N GLU A 248 15.98 4.25 12.12
CA GLU A 248 14.71 4.18 11.39
C GLU A 248 14.84 4.73 9.96
N ASP A 249 15.56 5.85 9.81
CA ASP A 249 15.84 6.49 8.51
C ASP A 249 17.02 5.86 7.75
N SER A 250 17.55 4.73 8.19
CA SER A 250 18.68 4.03 7.56
C SER A 250 19.98 4.85 7.42
N LEU A 251 20.13 5.90 8.22
CA LEU A 251 21.27 6.83 8.19
C LEU A 251 22.53 6.28 8.85
N PHE A 252 22.38 5.46 9.90
CA PHE A 252 23.52 4.83 10.56
C PHE A 252 23.17 3.44 11.12
N LYS A 253 24.19 2.61 11.23
CA LYS A 253 24.16 1.26 11.78
C LYS A 253 24.98 1.19 13.04
N VAL A 254 24.42 0.58 14.07
CA VAL A 254 25.12 0.32 15.33
C VAL A 254 25.43 -1.17 15.46
N THR A 255 26.63 -1.48 15.91
CA THR A 255 27.08 -2.85 16.25
C THR A 255 27.56 -2.86 17.70
N ASN A 256 27.19 -3.89 18.46
CA ASN A 256 27.48 -4.01 19.90
C ASN A 256 27.07 -2.76 20.69
N GLY A 257 25.88 -2.23 20.41
CA GLY A 257 25.30 -1.10 21.11
C GLY A 257 23.83 -1.33 21.43
N LYS A 258 23.36 -0.72 22.51
CA LYS A 258 22.00 -0.88 23.05
C LYS A 258 21.41 0.48 23.44
N ILE A 259 20.10 0.66 23.23
CA ILE A 259 19.34 1.77 23.83
C ILE A 259 19.07 1.46 25.30
N ILE A 260 19.46 2.37 26.19
CA ILE A 260 19.25 2.29 27.64
C ILE A 260 18.50 3.52 28.15
N GLU A 261 17.76 3.38 29.25
CA GLU A 261 17.17 4.51 29.95
C GLU A 261 18.02 4.90 31.18
N LYS A 262 18.42 6.17 31.26
CA LYS A 262 19.21 6.74 32.36
C LYS A 262 18.69 8.15 32.66
N GLU A 263 18.37 8.42 33.93
CA GLU A 263 17.85 9.72 34.37
C GLU A 263 16.62 10.22 33.58
N SER A 264 15.70 9.32 33.22
CA SER A 264 14.51 9.61 32.40
C SER A 264 14.81 10.08 30.97
N LYS A 265 15.99 9.74 30.43
CA LYS A 265 16.36 9.93 29.03
C LYS A 265 16.81 8.60 28.44
N LYS A 266 16.40 8.30 27.21
CA LYS A 266 16.99 7.21 26.44
C LYS A 266 18.29 7.66 25.79
N LEU A 267 19.31 6.82 25.86
CA LEU A 267 20.64 7.06 25.33
C LEU A 267 21.14 5.80 24.62
N LEU A 268 22.05 5.98 23.66
CA LEU A 268 22.72 4.87 22.99
C LEU A 268 24.00 4.47 23.76
N SER A 269 24.03 3.29 24.35
CA SER A 269 25.22 2.76 25.04
C SER A 269 25.97 1.76 24.15
N ILE A 270 27.28 1.96 23.95
CA ILE A 270 28.15 1.16 23.07
C ILE A 270 29.11 0.32 23.91
N ASN A 271 29.21 -0.98 23.61
CA ASN A 271 30.15 -1.88 24.28
C ASN A 271 31.54 -1.82 23.64
N ALA A 272 32.43 -1.01 24.23
CA ALA A 272 33.79 -0.81 23.76
C ALA A 272 34.68 -2.06 23.95
N SER A 273 34.42 -2.90 24.96
CA SER A 273 35.16 -4.15 25.15
C SER A 273 34.92 -5.18 24.05
N ASN A 274 33.78 -5.07 23.35
CA ASN A 274 33.42 -5.94 22.23
C ASN A 274 33.55 -5.24 20.87
N ASN A 275 34.38 -4.19 20.76
CA ASN A 275 34.59 -3.44 19.52
C ASN A 275 33.29 -2.87 18.92
N GLY A 276 32.42 -2.30 19.76
CA GLY A 276 31.19 -1.66 19.31
C GLY A 276 31.46 -0.50 18.36
N SER A 277 30.53 -0.24 17.44
CA SER A 277 30.74 0.75 16.39
C SER A 277 29.47 1.39 15.89
N ILE A 278 29.60 2.63 15.42
CA ILE A 278 28.58 3.37 14.68
C ILE A 278 29.09 3.55 13.24
N GLU A 279 28.33 3.09 12.26
CA GLU A 279 28.64 3.13 10.84
C GLU A 279 27.59 3.97 10.11
N PHE A 280 27.98 5.12 9.59
CA PHE A 280 27.10 6.00 8.82
C PHE A 280 26.94 5.45 7.40
N LEU A 281 25.69 5.23 6.99
CA LEU A 281 25.31 4.64 5.73
C LEU A 281 24.96 5.77 4.75
N ASN A 282 25.68 5.86 3.62
CA ASN A 282 25.48 6.84 2.53
C ASN A 282 25.75 8.32 2.90
N VAL A 283 27.01 8.67 3.14
CA VAL A 283 27.42 10.06 3.43
C VAL A 283 27.93 10.77 2.16
N ASN A 284 27.04 11.13 1.24
CA ASN A 284 27.37 12.01 0.11
C ASN A 284 27.56 13.50 0.52
N PHE A 285 28.12 13.78 1.70
CA PHE A 285 28.00 15.09 2.35
C PHE A 285 29.25 15.49 3.18
N GLU A 286 29.26 16.73 3.66
CA GLU A 286 30.15 17.21 4.73
C GLU A 286 29.42 17.02 6.07
N GLY A 287 30.01 16.28 7.01
CA GLY A 287 29.38 15.97 8.29
C GLY A 287 30.25 16.34 9.48
N ILE A 288 29.60 16.67 10.59
CA ILE A 288 30.21 16.95 11.89
C ILE A 288 29.62 15.95 12.88
N LEU A 289 30.36 14.93 13.27
CA LEU A 289 29.92 14.08 14.37
C LEU A 289 30.33 14.70 15.70
N SER A 290 29.35 15.01 16.56
CA SER A 290 29.61 15.33 17.96
C SER A 290 29.24 14.14 18.84
N LEU A 291 30.22 13.59 19.57
CA LEU A 291 30.02 12.55 20.57
C LEU A 291 30.21 13.20 21.93
N SER A 292 29.35 12.88 22.90
CA SER A 292 29.67 13.09 24.30
C SER A 292 29.65 11.75 25.03
N TYR A 293 30.65 11.52 25.89
CA TYR A 293 30.87 10.24 26.56
C TYR A 293 31.25 10.44 28.04
N GLN A 294 30.88 9.47 28.87
CA GLN A 294 31.19 9.45 30.30
C GLN A 294 31.89 8.12 30.65
N TYR A 295 33.03 8.18 31.33
CA TYR A 295 33.74 6.97 31.77
C TYR A 295 33.03 6.31 32.97
N PRO A 296 33.19 4.99 33.16
CA PRO A 296 32.93 4.37 34.44
C PRO A 296 33.84 4.95 35.52
N ASP A 297 33.33 5.07 36.74
CA ASP A 297 34.07 5.62 37.89
C ASP A 297 35.32 4.79 38.31
N ASN A 298 35.58 3.66 37.64
CA ASN A 298 36.57 2.65 38.04
C ASN A 298 37.64 2.31 36.98
N LEU A 299 37.88 3.18 35.99
CA LEU A 299 38.99 3.01 35.04
C LEU A 299 40.33 3.01 35.81
N LEU A 300 41.15 1.97 35.69
CA LEU A 300 42.42 1.85 36.41
C LEU A 300 43.56 2.61 35.69
N ASP A 301 44.58 3.01 36.44
CA ASP A 301 45.76 3.72 35.91
C ASP A 301 46.49 2.87 34.85
N GLY A 302 46.52 3.36 33.61
CA GLY A 302 47.14 2.68 32.45
C GLY A 302 46.17 2.00 31.47
N GLU A 303 44.87 1.94 31.78
CA GLU A 303 43.86 1.42 30.84
C GLU A 303 43.44 2.48 29.82
N LYS A 304 43.28 2.05 28.56
CA LYS A 304 42.99 2.93 27.43
C LYS A 304 41.60 2.64 26.86
N VAL A 305 40.98 3.69 26.35
CA VAL A 305 39.73 3.61 25.61
C VAL A 305 39.98 4.27 24.27
N LEU A 306 40.18 3.46 23.25
CA LEU A 306 40.56 3.91 21.93
C LEU A 306 39.32 4.09 21.06
N LEU A 307 39.08 5.32 20.64
CA LEU A 307 38.16 5.61 19.57
C LEU A 307 38.92 5.60 18.25
N LYS A 308 38.53 4.71 17.35
CA LYS A 308 39.13 4.59 16.01
C LYS A 308 38.17 5.03 14.94
N ILE A 309 38.62 5.96 14.12
CA ILE A 309 37.84 6.54 13.03
C ILE A 309 38.31 5.91 11.73
N TYR A 310 37.37 5.31 11.00
CA TYR A 310 37.57 4.68 9.71
C TYR A 310 36.77 5.40 8.64
N GLN A 311 37.35 5.53 7.44
CA GLN A 311 36.69 6.11 6.28
C GLN A 311 36.80 5.19 5.05
N SER A 312 35.79 5.24 4.18
CA SER A 312 35.80 4.59 2.87
C SER A 312 35.50 5.62 1.77
N ILE A 313 36.20 5.49 0.64
CA ILE A 313 36.00 6.30 -0.57
C ILE A 313 35.58 5.33 -1.70
N ARG A 314 34.52 5.64 -2.45
CA ARG A 314 34.13 4.94 -3.69
C ARG A 314 33.98 3.41 -3.53
N GLY A 315 33.33 2.96 -2.48
CA GLY A 315 33.09 1.55 -2.20
C GLY A 315 34.33 0.72 -1.84
N GLU A 316 35.48 1.33 -1.56
CA GLU A 316 36.69 0.63 -1.11
C GLU A 316 36.60 0.16 0.36
N ASN A 317 37.55 -0.68 0.78
CA ASN A 317 37.69 -1.09 2.19
C ASN A 317 37.95 0.11 3.12
N TYR A 318 37.42 0.03 4.34
CA TYR A 318 37.68 1.01 5.41
C TYR A 318 39.17 1.18 5.68
N ARG A 319 39.62 2.44 5.69
CA ARG A 319 40.97 2.84 6.09
C ARG A 319 40.91 3.55 7.44
N LEU A 320 41.79 3.15 8.36
CA LEU A 320 41.94 3.83 9.65
C LEU A 320 42.53 5.23 9.41
N MET A 321 41.81 6.25 9.84
CA MET A 321 42.20 7.65 9.68
C MET A 321 42.83 8.20 10.94
N GLU A 322 42.22 7.90 12.09
CA GLU A 322 42.62 8.46 13.37
C GLU A 322 42.33 7.48 14.51
N THR A 323 43.18 7.52 15.52
CA THR A 323 42.98 6.83 16.79
C THR A 323 43.08 7.88 17.89
N ILE A 324 42.01 8.02 18.67
CA ILE A 324 41.91 8.97 19.77
C ILE A 324 41.85 8.17 21.06
N ASP A 325 42.78 8.44 21.99
CA ASP A 325 42.71 7.85 23.32
C ASP A 325 41.78 8.70 24.19
N LEU A 326 40.57 8.21 24.36
CA LEU A 326 39.58 8.89 25.17
C LEU A 326 40.06 9.00 26.61
N SER A 327 40.85 8.10 27.20
CA SER A 327 41.25 8.24 28.62
C SER A 327 42.13 9.46 28.93
N GLU A 328 42.67 10.15 27.90
CA GLU A 328 43.54 11.32 28.06
C GLU A 328 42.83 12.67 27.80
N THR A 329 41.55 12.66 27.44
CA THR A 329 40.79 13.89 27.09
C THR A 329 40.10 14.52 28.29
N THR A 330 40.04 15.86 28.38
CA THR A 330 39.45 16.56 29.54
C THR A 330 38.00 17.02 29.36
N ASN A 331 37.42 16.93 28.16
CA ASN A 331 36.17 17.64 27.83
C ASN A 331 34.96 16.74 27.51
N ASN A 332 35.06 15.41 27.59
CA ASN A 332 33.95 14.48 27.37
C ASN A 332 33.12 14.74 26.10
N VAL A 333 33.69 15.44 25.10
CA VAL A 333 33.05 15.78 23.83
C VAL A 333 34.08 15.67 22.72
N LEU A 334 33.77 14.89 21.68
CA LEU A 334 34.56 14.78 20.44
C LEU A 334 33.72 15.32 19.28
N THR A 335 34.24 16.31 18.55
CA THR A 335 33.65 16.80 17.31
C THR A 335 34.55 16.42 16.14
N TYR A 336 34.06 15.63 15.20
CA TYR A 336 34.83 15.16 14.04
C TYR A 336 34.18 15.58 12.73
N ASN A 337 34.91 16.37 11.93
CA ASN A 337 34.47 16.82 10.62
C ASN A 337 34.95 15.86 9.53
N PHE A 338 34.06 15.43 8.65
CA PHE A 338 34.39 14.61 7.48
C PHE A 338 33.78 15.22 6.22
N VAL A 339 34.49 15.13 5.09
CA VAL A 339 34.14 15.79 3.82
C VAL A 339 34.34 14.79 2.67
N GLN A 340 33.32 14.53 1.85
CA GLN A 340 33.38 13.71 0.62
C GLN A 340 33.58 12.17 0.79
N TYR A 341 32.95 11.52 1.77
CA TYR A 341 33.13 10.06 2.00
C TYR A 341 31.83 9.28 2.03
N GLU A 342 31.68 8.29 1.15
CA GLU A 342 30.48 7.43 1.08
C GLU A 342 30.15 6.69 2.38
N LYS A 343 31.16 6.34 3.20
CA LYS A 343 30.96 5.72 4.53
C LYS A 343 31.97 6.17 5.56
N VAL A 344 31.50 6.47 6.76
CA VAL A 344 32.31 6.72 7.96
C VAL A 344 31.95 5.69 9.02
N LYS A 345 32.95 5.05 9.62
CA LYS A 345 32.75 4.11 10.72
C LYS A 345 33.59 4.52 11.91
N ILE A 346 32.96 4.55 13.08
CA ILE A 346 33.63 4.85 14.34
C ILE A 346 33.51 3.65 15.23
N SER A 347 34.66 3.10 15.59
CA SER A 347 34.77 1.93 16.46
C SER A 347 35.31 2.35 17.81
N PHE A 348 34.74 1.79 18.86
CA PHE A 348 35.16 1.97 20.24
C PHE A 348 35.84 0.68 20.67
N GLU A 349 37.10 0.76 21.08
CA GLU A 349 37.90 -0.37 21.56
C GLU A 349 38.43 -0.07 22.96
N SER A 350 38.52 -1.07 23.83
CA SER A 350 39.12 -0.90 25.15
C SER A 350 39.83 -2.15 25.63
N ASP A 351 40.93 -1.93 26.37
CA ASP A 351 41.68 -2.96 27.07
C ASP A 351 41.03 -3.37 28.41
N HIS A 352 40.01 -2.63 28.87
CA HIS A 352 39.27 -2.94 30.09
C HIS A 352 38.06 -3.84 29.77
N ASP A 353 37.87 -4.89 30.56
CA ASP A 353 36.74 -5.80 30.43
C ASP A 353 35.43 -5.12 30.89
N SER A 354 34.37 -5.19 30.07
CA SER A 354 33.03 -4.66 30.38
C SER A 354 32.90 -3.12 30.39
N LEU A 355 33.61 -2.42 29.51
CA LEU A 355 33.46 -0.99 29.29
C LEU A 355 32.30 -0.66 28.35
N LEU A 356 31.42 0.24 28.80
CA LEU A 356 30.33 0.83 28.03
C LEU A 356 30.55 2.33 27.81
N VAL A 357 30.15 2.84 26.65
CA VAL A 357 30.25 4.24 26.24
C VAL A 357 28.86 4.76 25.89
N ASP A 358 28.31 5.64 26.72
CA ASP A 358 27.01 6.27 26.46
C ASP A 358 27.19 7.43 25.45
N VAL A 359 26.40 7.43 24.37
CA VAL A 359 26.33 8.43 23.31
C VAL A 359 25.10 9.29 23.57
N LEU A 360 25.32 10.60 23.76
CA LEU A 360 24.25 11.54 24.13
C LEU A 360 23.36 11.97 22.97
N ASN A 361 23.96 12.25 21.81
CA ASN A 361 23.24 12.59 20.59
C ASN A 361 24.11 12.29 19.36
N ILE A 362 23.46 12.15 18.21
CA ILE A 362 24.11 12.05 16.90
C ILE A 362 23.51 13.17 16.06
N VAL A 363 24.35 14.14 15.69
CA VAL A 363 23.96 15.24 14.80
C VAL A 363 24.54 14.99 13.42
N ILE A 364 23.69 14.89 12.41
CA ILE A 364 24.07 14.69 11.00
C ILE A 364 23.62 15.91 10.22
N LYS A 365 24.52 16.48 9.40
CA LYS A 365 24.16 17.50 8.40
C LYS A 365 24.02 16.84 7.04
N HIS A 366 22.83 16.92 6.45
CA HIS A 366 22.50 16.37 5.14
C HIS A 366 22.17 17.52 4.18
N TYR A 367 22.67 17.54 2.94
CA TYR A 367 22.36 18.65 2.02
C TYR A 367 20.90 18.63 1.57
N LEU A 368 20.19 19.74 1.73
CA LEU A 368 18.77 19.83 1.37
C LEU A 368 18.59 19.65 -0.15
N SER A 369 17.93 18.56 -0.57
CA SER A 369 17.63 18.30 -1.99
C SER A 369 16.26 18.86 -2.40
N GLU A 370 16.05 19.01 -3.72
CA GLU A 370 14.73 19.34 -4.28
C GLU A 370 13.65 18.35 -3.81
N ASP A 371 13.94 17.05 -3.83
CA ASP A 371 13.04 16.00 -3.36
C ASP A 371 12.66 16.17 -1.87
N ASN A 372 13.60 16.57 -1.01
CA ASN A 372 13.28 16.81 0.40
C ASN A 372 12.24 17.92 0.56
N ILE A 373 12.38 18.98 -0.23
CA ILE A 373 11.49 20.14 -0.20
C ILE A 373 10.12 19.75 -0.75
N VAL A 374 10.08 19.06 -1.89
CA VAL A 374 8.85 18.60 -2.55
C VAL A 374 8.09 17.62 -1.66
N ASN A 375 8.75 16.58 -1.16
CA ASN A 375 8.11 15.56 -0.31
C ASN A 375 7.54 16.18 0.97
N SER A 376 8.18 17.21 1.53
CA SER A 376 7.67 17.93 2.70
C SER A 376 6.37 18.69 2.43
N LEU A 377 6.14 19.14 1.19
CA LEU A 377 4.91 19.81 0.77
C LEU A 377 3.83 18.81 0.37
N GLU A 378 4.19 17.76 -0.36
CA GLU A 378 3.27 16.71 -0.80
C GLU A 378 2.57 16.03 0.39
N ALA A 379 3.32 15.73 1.46
CA ALA A 379 2.78 15.14 2.67
C ALA A 379 1.68 15.99 3.37
N LEU A 380 1.54 17.27 3.01
CA LEU A 380 0.56 18.19 3.58
C LEU A 380 -0.71 18.32 2.72
N ILE A 381 -0.74 17.73 1.52
CA ILE A 381 -1.85 17.87 0.58
C ILE A 381 -2.54 16.51 0.46
N PRO A 382 -3.84 16.40 0.80
CA PRO A 382 -4.56 15.13 0.69
C PRO A 382 -4.80 14.76 -0.79
N GLY A 383 -4.73 13.46 -1.10
CA GLY A 383 -4.98 12.91 -2.44
C GLY A 383 -6.43 13.11 -2.91
N ILE A 384 -7.41 12.97 -2.01
CA ILE A 384 -8.83 13.29 -2.23
C ILE A 384 -9.23 14.53 -1.44
N VAL A 385 -9.89 15.47 -2.12
CA VAL A 385 -10.36 16.74 -1.57
C VAL A 385 -11.87 16.86 -1.75
N THR A 386 -12.60 16.84 -0.65
CA THR A 386 -14.06 17.03 -0.62
C THR A 386 -14.48 18.37 -0.03
N GLU A 387 -13.55 19.08 0.61
CA GLU A 387 -13.75 20.40 1.22
C GLU A 387 -12.58 21.32 0.90
N SER A 388 -12.71 22.63 1.15
CA SER A 388 -11.60 23.57 1.00
C SER A 388 -10.41 23.16 1.88
N ILE A 389 -9.19 23.45 1.42
CA ILE A 389 -7.93 23.13 2.12
C ILE A 389 -7.04 24.37 2.19
N ASN A 390 -6.30 24.55 3.30
CA ASN A 390 -5.29 25.61 3.38
C ASN A 390 -4.02 25.16 2.66
N LEU A 391 -3.77 25.69 1.45
CA LEU A 391 -2.54 25.38 0.72
C LEU A 391 -1.33 26.04 1.42
N PRO A 392 -0.22 25.30 1.66
CA PRO A 392 0.97 25.86 2.28
C PRO A 392 1.55 27.02 1.46
N THR A 393 1.84 28.15 2.11
CA THR A 393 2.48 29.33 1.48
C THR A 393 3.98 29.43 1.78
N THR A 394 4.49 28.57 2.65
CA THR A 394 5.89 28.46 3.00
C THR A 394 6.28 26.99 3.19
N THR A 395 7.54 26.66 2.94
CA THR A 395 8.13 25.37 3.29
C THR A 395 8.64 25.42 4.73
N ILE A 396 8.83 24.24 5.33
CA ILE A 396 9.48 24.10 6.65
C ILE A 396 10.96 24.52 6.64
N TYR A 397 11.54 24.72 5.46
CA TYR A 397 12.96 25.03 5.25
C TYR A 397 13.25 26.50 4.88
N GLY A 398 12.26 27.39 4.95
CA GLY A 398 12.48 28.82 4.70
C GLY A 398 11.92 29.35 3.38
N GLY A 399 11.43 28.48 2.48
CA GLY A 399 11.05 28.89 1.13
C GLY A 399 9.61 29.32 0.97
N SER A 400 9.35 30.23 0.03
CA SER A 400 8.01 30.70 -0.29
C SER A 400 7.36 29.81 -1.35
N VAL A 401 6.06 29.53 -1.20
CA VAL A 401 5.30 28.67 -2.13
C VAL A 401 4.16 29.49 -2.75
N SER A 402 4.01 29.36 -4.06
CA SER A 402 2.88 29.92 -4.80
C SER A 402 2.21 28.83 -5.64
N TRP A 403 0.87 28.80 -5.60
CA TRP A 403 0.10 27.73 -6.23
C TRP A 403 -0.66 28.22 -7.46
N SER A 404 -0.83 27.32 -8.42
CA SER A 404 -1.76 27.44 -9.54
C SER A 404 -2.49 26.11 -9.72
N SER A 405 -3.64 26.14 -10.41
CA SER A 405 -4.50 24.97 -10.60
C SER A 405 -4.81 24.81 -12.08
N SER A 406 -4.87 23.56 -12.55
CA SER A 406 -5.36 23.23 -13.90
C SER A 406 -6.86 23.47 -14.06
N HIS A 407 -7.61 23.49 -12.95
CA HIS A 407 -9.04 23.82 -12.89
C HIS A 407 -9.31 24.86 -11.77
N PRO A 408 -8.96 26.15 -11.97
CA PRO A 408 -9.13 27.21 -10.96
C PRO A 408 -10.56 27.41 -10.48
N GLU A 409 -11.55 26.99 -11.28
CA GLU A 409 -12.97 26.97 -10.94
C GLU A 409 -13.36 25.85 -9.97
N ILE A 410 -12.57 24.77 -9.91
CA ILE A 410 -12.77 23.64 -8.99
C ILE A 410 -11.91 23.84 -7.74
N VAL A 411 -10.60 24.07 -7.90
CA VAL A 411 -9.69 24.38 -6.79
C VAL A 411 -8.96 25.67 -7.12
N SER A 412 -9.13 26.71 -6.32
CA SER A 412 -8.43 27.98 -6.53
C SER A 412 -6.96 27.92 -6.12
N SER A 413 -6.18 28.93 -6.51
CA SER A 413 -4.75 29.05 -6.14
C SER A 413 -4.51 29.25 -4.63
N VAL A 414 -5.56 29.40 -3.82
CA VAL A 414 -5.48 29.47 -2.36
C VAL A 414 -6.21 28.30 -1.69
N GLY A 415 -6.65 27.30 -2.46
CA GLY A 415 -7.26 26.07 -1.93
C GLY A 415 -8.75 26.17 -1.61
N VAL A 416 -9.47 27.18 -2.12
CA VAL A 416 -10.94 27.19 -2.09
C VAL A 416 -11.47 26.15 -3.07
N VAL A 417 -12.31 25.23 -2.59
CA VAL A 417 -12.81 24.10 -3.36
C VAL A 417 -14.29 24.26 -3.68
N ASN A 418 -14.63 24.19 -4.97
CA ASN A 418 -15.98 24.05 -5.47
C ASN A 418 -16.18 22.59 -5.89
N VAL A 419 -16.75 21.80 -4.98
CA VAL A 419 -16.94 20.36 -5.17
C VAL A 419 -17.78 20.11 -6.44
N PRO A 420 -17.22 19.43 -7.46
CA PRO A 420 -17.96 19.10 -8.67
C PRO A 420 -19.00 18.02 -8.39
N PHE A 421 -20.01 17.91 -9.27
CA PHE A 421 -21.05 16.89 -9.15
C PHE A 421 -20.52 15.46 -9.31
N SER A 422 -19.44 15.30 -10.07
CA SER A 422 -18.71 14.05 -10.27
C SER A 422 -17.25 14.28 -9.94
N GLN A 423 -16.60 13.31 -9.31
CA GLN A 423 -15.18 13.37 -8.98
C GLN A 423 -14.35 13.69 -10.22
N THR A 424 -13.36 14.55 -10.09
CA THR A 424 -12.52 15.05 -11.19
C THR A 424 -11.09 15.25 -10.71
N THR A 425 -10.11 14.87 -11.52
CA THR A 425 -8.70 15.12 -11.23
C THR A 425 -8.33 16.58 -11.49
N VAL A 426 -7.69 17.22 -10.53
CA VAL A 426 -7.14 18.57 -10.61
C VAL A 426 -5.64 18.51 -10.38
N THR A 427 -4.87 19.17 -11.24
CA THR A 427 -3.42 19.28 -11.08
C THR A 427 -3.12 20.61 -10.40
N LEU A 428 -2.55 20.58 -9.20
CA LEU A 428 -2.02 21.75 -8.52
C LEU A 428 -0.53 21.87 -8.84
N THR A 429 -0.07 23.07 -9.20
CA THR A 429 1.33 23.36 -9.48
C THR A 429 1.85 24.39 -8.49
N ALA A 430 2.85 23.99 -7.71
CA ALA A 430 3.62 24.85 -6.82
C ALA A 430 4.86 25.42 -7.52
N ILE A 431 5.14 26.70 -7.32
CA ILE A 431 6.43 27.32 -7.57
C ILE A 431 7.02 27.71 -6.22
N ILE A 432 8.21 27.16 -5.93
CA ILE A 432 8.92 27.31 -4.66
C ILE A 432 10.13 28.20 -4.90
N SER A 433 10.16 29.36 -4.26
CA SER A 433 11.23 30.36 -4.40
C SER A 433 12.00 30.51 -3.09
N TYR A 434 13.31 30.20 -3.14
CA TYR A 434 14.27 30.30 -2.02
C TYR A 434 15.68 29.84 -2.42
N PHE A 435 15.73 28.78 -3.23
CA PHE A 435 16.93 28.02 -3.59
C PHE A 435 17.62 28.62 -4.83
N GLU A 436 18.80 28.10 -5.20
CA GLU A 436 19.62 28.63 -6.30
C GLU A 436 18.81 28.81 -7.60
N ASP A 437 17.87 27.89 -7.84
CA ASP A 437 16.83 27.97 -8.87
C ASP A 437 15.42 27.81 -8.24
N ASP A 438 14.40 28.41 -8.87
CA ASP A 438 13.01 28.17 -8.51
C ASP A 438 12.64 26.70 -8.81
N ILE A 439 12.00 26.03 -7.84
CA ILE A 439 11.55 24.64 -8.00
C ILE A 439 10.08 24.65 -8.45
N SER A 440 9.77 23.94 -9.52
CA SER A 440 8.40 23.75 -10.01
C SER A 440 7.95 22.32 -9.74
N TYR A 441 6.86 22.16 -9.01
CA TYR A 441 6.31 20.87 -8.61
C TYR A 441 4.82 20.79 -8.96
N ALA A 442 4.35 19.65 -9.46
CA ALA A 442 2.95 19.44 -9.79
C ALA A 442 2.43 18.15 -9.14
N ILE A 443 1.26 18.24 -8.51
CA ILE A 443 0.56 17.13 -7.86
C ILE A 443 -0.84 17.00 -8.43
N ASN A 444 -1.28 15.76 -8.66
CA ASN A 444 -2.66 15.46 -9.03
C ASN A 444 -3.45 15.13 -7.78
N ILE A 445 -4.59 15.80 -7.60
CA ILE A 445 -5.57 15.51 -6.55
C ILE A 445 -6.92 15.17 -7.19
N LEU A 446 -7.71 14.37 -6.50
CA LEU A 446 -9.09 14.09 -6.88
C LEU A 446 -10.04 15.00 -6.09
N VAL A 447 -11.01 15.61 -6.77
CA VAL A 447 -11.96 16.55 -6.14
C VAL A 447 -13.39 16.14 -6.43
N GLY A 448 -14.22 15.96 -5.41
CA GLY A 448 -15.63 15.57 -5.53
C GLY A 448 -16.12 14.64 -4.43
N GLU A 449 -17.43 14.67 -4.13
CA GLU A 449 -18.09 13.59 -3.37
C GLU A 449 -18.29 12.39 -4.31
N GLY A 450 -17.29 11.52 -4.41
CA GLY A 450 -17.46 10.15 -4.89
C GLY A 450 -17.61 9.20 -3.70
N ASP A 451 -18.27 8.05 -3.88
CA ASP A 451 -18.07 6.92 -2.98
C ASP A 451 -16.54 6.63 -2.93
N GLU A 452 -16.00 6.13 -1.81
CA GLU A 452 -14.60 5.67 -1.78
C GLU A 452 -14.36 4.79 -3.01
N LEU A 453 -13.38 5.16 -3.85
CA LEU A 453 -13.07 4.40 -5.04
C LEU A 453 -12.79 2.96 -4.61
N PRO A 454 -13.50 1.95 -5.14
CA PRO A 454 -13.35 0.60 -4.65
C PRO A 454 -11.90 0.14 -4.84
N SER A 455 -11.30 -0.44 -3.80
CA SER A 455 -9.95 -0.97 -3.89
C SER A 455 -9.84 -2.00 -5.03
N VAL A 456 -8.75 -1.94 -5.77
CA VAL A 456 -8.36 -2.98 -6.72
C VAL A 456 -7.33 -3.87 -6.04
N PHE A 457 -7.63 -5.15 -5.90
CA PHE A 457 -6.71 -6.12 -5.32
C PHE A 457 -6.02 -6.94 -6.41
N ILE A 458 -4.72 -7.15 -6.28
CA ILE A 458 -3.92 -8.04 -7.12
C ILE A 458 -3.25 -9.07 -6.22
N TYR A 459 -3.51 -10.34 -6.49
CA TYR A 459 -2.97 -11.46 -5.74
C TYR A 459 -1.97 -12.22 -6.61
N PHE A 460 -0.70 -12.25 -6.21
CA PHE A 460 0.30 -13.13 -6.80
C PHE A 460 0.29 -14.45 -6.01
N LEU A 461 -0.14 -15.53 -6.64
CA LEU A 461 -0.46 -16.77 -5.93
C LEU A 461 0.78 -17.63 -5.67
N ASP A 462 0.84 -18.24 -4.47
CA ASP A 462 1.86 -19.24 -4.12
C ASP A 462 1.48 -20.63 -4.65
N VAL A 463 1.66 -20.83 -5.96
CA VAL A 463 1.33 -22.08 -6.66
C VAL A 463 2.18 -23.29 -6.23
N GLY A 464 3.27 -23.07 -5.49
CA GLY A 464 4.16 -24.12 -4.98
C GLY A 464 3.98 -24.42 -3.48
N LYS A 465 2.93 -23.92 -2.85
CA LYS A 465 2.61 -24.13 -1.43
C LYS A 465 2.61 -25.63 -1.06
N TYR A 466 2.00 -26.48 -1.88
CA TYR A 466 1.76 -27.88 -1.55
C TYR A 466 2.73 -28.90 -2.16
N GLY A 467 3.32 -28.66 -3.33
CA GLY A 467 4.21 -29.64 -3.98
C GLY A 467 5.70 -29.31 -3.90
N LYS A 468 6.51 -30.23 -4.42
CA LYS A 468 7.99 -30.14 -4.45
C LYS A 468 8.55 -29.97 -5.85
N ASN A 469 7.73 -30.15 -6.88
CA ASN A 469 8.14 -30.03 -8.28
C ASN A 469 7.37 -28.94 -9.02
N ASP A 470 6.46 -28.28 -8.31
CA ASP A 470 5.57 -27.25 -8.82
C ASP A 470 6.39 -26.07 -9.32
N LYS A 471 6.00 -25.58 -10.49
CA LYS A 471 6.62 -24.48 -11.21
C LYS A 471 5.51 -23.55 -11.68
N GLY A 472 5.91 -22.35 -12.03
CA GLY A 472 5.04 -21.42 -12.71
C GLY A 472 4.42 -20.37 -11.84
N GLU A 473 3.29 -19.89 -12.33
CA GLU A 473 2.64 -18.71 -11.80
C GLU A 473 1.14 -18.74 -12.01
N SER A 474 0.45 -18.04 -11.12
CA SER A 474 -0.93 -17.66 -11.28
C SER A 474 -1.13 -16.38 -10.49
N MET A 475 -1.97 -15.49 -11.02
CA MET A 475 -2.35 -14.25 -10.37
C MET A 475 -3.86 -14.07 -10.45
N MET A 476 -4.42 -13.26 -9.56
CA MET A 476 -5.80 -12.81 -9.66
C MET A 476 -5.91 -11.30 -9.48
N ILE A 477 -6.83 -10.66 -10.18
CA ILE A 477 -7.23 -9.26 -9.96
C ILE A 477 -8.69 -9.30 -9.49
N LYS A 478 -9.04 -8.48 -8.48
CA LYS A 478 -10.41 -8.32 -8.00
C LYS A 478 -10.75 -6.83 -7.88
N TYR A 479 -11.88 -6.45 -8.47
CA TYR A 479 -12.49 -5.13 -8.34
C TYR A 479 -14.00 -5.29 -8.11
N GLY A 480 -14.46 -5.05 -6.89
CA GLY A 480 -15.83 -5.41 -6.50
C GLY A 480 -16.09 -6.91 -6.73
N ASP A 481 -17.10 -7.21 -7.55
CA ASP A 481 -17.46 -8.58 -7.97
C ASP A 481 -16.82 -8.97 -9.32
N TYR A 482 -15.94 -8.14 -9.90
CA TYR A 482 -15.24 -8.45 -11.15
C TYR A 482 -13.91 -9.13 -10.85
N GLU A 483 -13.76 -10.39 -11.24
CA GLU A 483 -12.56 -11.18 -11.06
C GLU A 483 -11.85 -11.52 -12.37
N VAL A 484 -10.54 -11.36 -12.35
CA VAL A 484 -9.64 -11.81 -13.42
C VAL A 484 -8.70 -12.86 -12.86
N ILE A 485 -8.62 -14.03 -13.50
CA ILE A 485 -7.53 -14.99 -13.23
C ILE A 485 -6.52 -14.96 -14.38
N ILE A 486 -5.24 -14.89 -14.05
CA ILE A 486 -4.13 -14.80 -15.00
C ILE A 486 -3.25 -16.01 -14.79
N ASP A 487 -3.22 -16.90 -15.77
CA ASP A 487 -2.57 -18.20 -15.68
C ASP A 487 -3.01 -19.03 -14.44
N ALA A 488 -2.55 -20.28 -14.34
CA ALA A 488 -3.04 -21.27 -13.38
C ALA A 488 -1.95 -22.26 -12.94
N GLY A 489 -0.66 -21.92 -13.09
CA GLY A 489 0.45 -22.77 -12.66
C GLY A 489 0.57 -24.10 -13.43
N ASP A 490 1.46 -24.98 -12.95
CA ASP A 490 1.73 -26.32 -13.51
C ASP A 490 0.54 -27.31 -13.34
N ARG A 491 0.55 -28.40 -14.10
CA ARG A 491 -0.51 -29.44 -14.15
C ARG A 491 -0.58 -30.38 -12.93
N TYR A 492 0.15 -30.08 -11.87
CA TYR A 492 0.22 -30.96 -10.70
C TYR A 492 -1.00 -30.74 -9.81
N ALA A 493 -1.50 -31.80 -9.19
CA ALA A 493 -2.68 -31.72 -8.32
C ALA A 493 -2.45 -30.77 -7.14
N GLU A 494 -1.22 -30.69 -6.64
CA GLU A 494 -0.81 -29.76 -5.60
C GLU A 494 -0.86 -28.29 -6.07
N THR A 495 -0.51 -28.02 -7.33
CA THR A 495 -0.62 -26.69 -7.94
C THR A 495 -2.09 -26.32 -8.17
N ALA A 496 -2.87 -27.24 -8.76
CA ALA A 496 -4.32 -27.07 -8.89
C ALA A 496 -4.97 -26.74 -7.54
N GLN A 497 -4.62 -27.49 -6.49
CA GLN A 497 -5.13 -27.25 -5.15
C GLN A 497 -4.80 -25.84 -4.64
N ALA A 498 -3.56 -25.38 -4.81
CA ALA A 498 -3.15 -24.05 -4.37
C ALA A 498 -3.92 -22.94 -5.10
N VAL A 499 -4.08 -23.07 -6.43
CA VAL A 499 -4.82 -22.11 -7.25
C VAL A 499 -6.30 -22.08 -6.88
N LEU A 500 -6.96 -23.25 -6.82
CA LEU A 500 -8.38 -23.33 -6.51
C LEU A 500 -8.71 -22.87 -5.08
N GLU A 501 -7.85 -23.17 -4.11
CA GLU A 501 -8.02 -22.69 -2.73
C GLU A 501 -7.93 -21.16 -2.66
N ALA A 502 -6.94 -20.56 -3.32
CA ALA A 502 -6.83 -19.11 -3.39
C ALA A 502 -8.05 -18.49 -4.11
N ALA A 503 -8.42 -19.03 -5.27
CA ALA A 503 -9.56 -18.55 -6.04
C ALA A 503 -10.88 -18.65 -5.26
N HIS A 504 -11.10 -19.70 -4.48
CA HIS A 504 -12.28 -19.81 -3.61
C HIS A 504 -12.30 -18.81 -2.46
N ASN A 505 -11.14 -18.39 -1.98
CA ASN A 505 -11.06 -17.37 -0.93
C ASN A 505 -11.28 -15.96 -1.50
N ILE A 506 -10.97 -15.74 -2.77
CA ILE A 506 -11.06 -14.44 -3.45
C ILE A 506 -12.44 -14.23 -4.09
N SER A 507 -12.99 -15.24 -4.78
CA SER A 507 -14.28 -15.18 -5.46
C SER A 507 -15.39 -15.80 -4.59
N SER A 508 -16.36 -14.97 -4.19
CA SER A 508 -17.44 -15.37 -3.28
C SER A 508 -18.60 -16.08 -3.96
N ASP A 509 -18.82 -15.85 -5.26
CA ASP A 509 -19.93 -16.40 -6.04
C ASP A 509 -19.49 -17.50 -7.02
N LYS A 510 -18.18 -17.75 -7.12
CA LYS A 510 -17.52 -18.68 -8.05
C LYS A 510 -17.66 -18.30 -9.53
N ILE A 511 -17.85 -17.02 -9.81
CA ILE A 511 -17.79 -16.49 -11.17
C ILE A 511 -16.40 -15.87 -11.38
N ILE A 512 -15.86 -16.03 -12.58
CA ILE A 512 -14.64 -15.33 -13.00
C ILE A 512 -14.95 -14.68 -14.34
N GLU A 513 -15.05 -13.36 -14.36
CA GLU A 513 -15.43 -12.58 -15.53
C GLU A 513 -14.42 -12.73 -16.66
N LEU A 514 -13.13 -12.84 -16.32
CA LEU A 514 -12.06 -12.97 -17.30
C LEU A 514 -10.96 -13.94 -16.85
N ALA A 515 -10.68 -14.95 -17.67
CA ALA A 515 -9.43 -15.69 -17.61
C ALA A 515 -8.45 -15.16 -18.67
N ILE A 516 -7.19 -14.99 -18.32
CA ILE A 516 -6.10 -14.65 -19.24
C ILE A 516 -5.09 -15.80 -19.24
N ALA A 517 -4.95 -16.48 -20.37
CA ALA A 517 -3.91 -17.49 -20.58
C ALA A 517 -2.78 -16.87 -21.41
N THR A 518 -1.62 -16.64 -20.79
CA THR A 518 -0.55 -15.86 -21.42
C THR A 518 0.10 -16.62 -22.56
N HIS A 519 0.39 -17.91 -22.41
CA HIS A 519 1.03 -18.76 -23.43
C HIS A 519 0.87 -20.27 -23.11
N PRO A 520 1.20 -21.22 -24.03
CA PRO A 520 0.79 -22.63 -23.91
C PRO A 520 1.65 -23.50 -22.97
N HIS A 521 2.57 -22.94 -22.19
CA HIS A 521 3.43 -23.74 -21.32
C HIS A 521 2.71 -24.25 -20.07
N ALA A 522 3.23 -25.36 -19.55
CA ALA A 522 2.55 -26.10 -18.49
C ALA A 522 2.48 -25.29 -17.19
N ASP A 523 3.54 -24.56 -16.85
CA ASP A 523 3.62 -23.64 -15.71
C ASP A 523 2.65 -22.43 -15.77
N HIS A 524 1.88 -22.31 -16.84
CA HIS A 524 0.92 -21.22 -17.05
C HIS A 524 -0.50 -21.75 -17.25
N ILE A 525 -0.72 -22.67 -18.18
CA ILE A 525 -2.06 -23.22 -18.46
C ILE A 525 -2.31 -24.59 -17.81
N GLY A 526 -1.40 -25.06 -16.97
CA GLY A 526 -1.34 -26.43 -16.46
C GLY A 526 -2.58 -26.88 -15.72
N SER A 527 -3.10 -26.02 -14.84
CA SER A 527 -4.34 -26.25 -14.09
C SER A 527 -5.47 -25.31 -14.49
N MET A 528 -5.41 -24.73 -15.69
CA MET A 528 -6.45 -23.84 -16.18
C MET A 528 -7.74 -24.61 -16.52
N ASP A 529 -7.63 -25.89 -16.90
CA ASP A 529 -8.78 -26.77 -17.05
C ASP A 529 -9.48 -27.04 -15.70
N ASP A 530 -8.72 -27.25 -14.63
CA ASP A 530 -9.27 -27.35 -13.27
C ASP A 530 -10.10 -26.11 -12.89
N VAL A 531 -9.59 -24.91 -13.21
CA VAL A 531 -10.31 -23.63 -13.00
C VAL A 531 -11.62 -23.61 -13.80
N PHE A 532 -11.60 -23.96 -15.09
CA PHE A 532 -12.80 -23.95 -15.94
C PHE A 532 -13.87 -24.96 -15.51
N TYR A 533 -13.51 -26.03 -14.82
CA TYR A 533 -14.48 -27.00 -14.29
C TYR A 533 -15.03 -26.62 -12.91
N GLU A 534 -14.28 -25.84 -12.12
CA GLU A 534 -14.69 -25.44 -10.76
C GLU A 534 -15.42 -24.09 -10.72
N PHE A 535 -15.08 -23.15 -11.61
CA PHE A 535 -15.62 -21.80 -11.68
C PHE A 535 -16.42 -21.56 -12.97
N GLU A 536 -17.44 -20.71 -12.89
CA GLU A 536 -18.10 -20.18 -14.09
C GLU A 536 -17.23 -19.07 -14.68
N VAL A 537 -16.39 -19.41 -15.66
CA VAL A 537 -15.60 -18.42 -16.40
C VAL A 537 -16.44 -17.83 -17.53
N VAL A 538 -16.53 -16.50 -17.61
CA VAL A 538 -17.36 -15.83 -18.62
C VAL A 538 -16.58 -15.59 -19.91
N ASN A 539 -15.38 -15.01 -19.80
CA ASN A 539 -14.54 -14.68 -20.94
C ASN A 539 -13.13 -15.27 -20.79
N LEU A 540 -12.50 -15.59 -21.91
CA LEU A 540 -11.13 -16.07 -21.97
C LEU A 540 -10.34 -15.28 -23.02
N LEU A 541 -9.33 -14.54 -22.56
CA LEU A 541 -8.29 -13.97 -23.41
C LEU A 541 -7.14 -14.99 -23.53
N THR A 542 -6.83 -15.43 -24.74
CA THR A 542 -5.84 -16.50 -24.98
C THR A 542 -4.83 -16.16 -26.08
N PHE A 543 -3.69 -16.81 -26.00
CA PHE A 543 -2.56 -16.65 -26.93
C PHE A 543 -2.87 -17.18 -28.34
N GLU A 544 -1.96 -16.93 -29.26
CA GLU A 544 -2.07 -17.36 -30.65
C GLU A 544 -1.46 -18.75 -30.95
N GLY A 545 -2.03 -19.38 -31.97
CA GLY A 545 -1.57 -20.66 -32.50
C GLY A 545 -1.97 -21.89 -31.69
N THR A 546 -1.45 -23.05 -32.10
CA THR A 546 -1.77 -24.36 -31.51
C THR A 546 -0.52 -25.03 -30.95
N TYR A 547 -0.71 -25.95 -30.00
CA TYR A 547 0.35 -26.79 -29.44
C TYR A 547 -0.01 -28.27 -29.47
N THR A 548 0.97 -29.14 -29.27
CA THR A 548 0.77 -30.61 -29.30
C THR A 548 0.96 -31.27 -27.94
N SER A 549 1.21 -30.50 -26.88
CA SER A 549 1.31 -31.04 -25.52
C SER A 549 -0.05 -31.59 -25.06
N GLN A 550 -0.02 -32.50 -24.08
CA GLN A 550 -1.25 -32.98 -23.46
C GLN A 550 -1.96 -31.85 -22.71
N VAL A 551 -1.21 -31.04 -21.97
CA VAL A 551 -1.71 -29.84 -21.26
C VAL A 551 -2.49 -28.92 -22.19
N TYR A 552 -1.95 -28.58 -23.36
CA TYR A 552 -2.66 -27.73 -24.32
C TYR A 552 -3.98 -28.37 -24.80
N ARG A 553 -4.01 -29.69 -25.01
CA ARG A 553 -5.24 -30.36 -25.42
C ARG A 553 -6.29 -30.37 -24.31
N ASP A 554 -5.87 -30.54 -23.07
CA ASP A 554 -6.77 -30.54 -21.91
C ASP A 554 -7.36 -29.15 -21.69
N TYR A 555 -6.52 -28.10 -21.75
CA TYR A 555 -6.94 -26.71 -21.75
C TYR A 555 -7.97 -26.38 -22.85
N VAL A 556 -7.70 -26.78 -24.10
CA VAL A 556 -8.63 -26.56 -25.23
C VAL A 556 -9.93 -27.33 -25.03
N ALA A 557 -9.84 -28.60 -24.65
CA ALA A 557 -11.03 -29.42 -24.42
C ALA A 557 -11.90 -28.86 -23.29
N ALA A 558 -11.29 -28.28 -22.26
CA ALA A 558 -12.00 -27.69 -21.13
C ALA A 558 -12.79 -26.44 -21.55
N TYR A 559 -12.16 -25.45 -22.19
CA TYR A 559 -12.91 -24.25 -22.61
C TYR A 559 -13.90 -24.52 -23.75
N GLU A 560 -13.68 -25.54 -24.59
CA GLU A 560 -14.66 -25.97 -25.60
C GLU A 560 -15.85 -26.73 -24.99
N ALA A 561 -15.65 -27.36 -23.82
CA ALA A 561 -16.70 -28.06 -23.07
C ALA A 561 -17.53 -27.10 -22.21
N THR A 562 -17.02 -25.92 -21.91
CA THR A 562 -17.71 -24.85 -21.17
C THR A 562 -18.20 -23.76 -22.14
N ASN A 563 -19.11 -22.90 -21.69
CA ASN A 563 -19.71 -21.84 -22.52
C ASN A 563 -18.93 -20.52 -22.41
N ILE A 564 -17.61 -20.60 -22.52
CA ILE A 564 -16.70 -19.45 -22.37
C ILE A 564 -16.62 -18.66 -23.68
N ASN A 565 -16.68 -17.32 -23.61
CA ASN A 565 -16.41 -16.47 -24.76
C ASN A 565 -14.91 -16.33 -24.98
N VAL A 566 -14.38 -16.91 -26.06
CA VAL A 566 -12.94 -16.95 -26.34
C VAL A 566 -12.53 -15.79 -27.24
N CYS A 567 -11.55 -15.03 -26.78
CA CYS A 567 -10.89 -13.96 -27.50
C CYS A 567 -9.39 -14.24 -27.65
N LYS A 568 -8.85 -14.11 -28.86
CA LYS A 568 -7.40 -14.22 -29.08
C LYS A 568 -6.72 -12.87 -28.92
N VAL A 569 -5.49 -12.86 -28.43
CA VAL A 569 -4.73 -11.62 -28.18
C VAL A 569 -4.62 -10.69 -29.40
N LEU A 570 -4.50 -11.21 -30.62
CA LEU A 570 -4.48 -10.37 -31.82
C LEU A 570 -5.87 -9.81 -32.17
N ASP A 571 -6.93 -10.57 -31.92
CA ASP A 571 -8.29 -10.08 -32.12
C ASP A 571 -8.61 -8.99 -31.09
N ALA A 572 -8.17 -9.16 -29.83
CA ALA A 572 -8.21 -8.13 -28.79
C ALA A 572 -7.45 -6.87 -29.20
N PHE A 573 -6.16 -6.98 -29.53
CA PHE A 573 -5.35 -5.84 -29.92
C PHE A 573 -5.91 -5.06 -31.12
N ASN A 574 -6.53 -5.76 -32.08
CA ASN A 574 -7.13 -5.15 -33.28
C ASN A 574 -8.61 -4.77 -33.12
N ASN A 575 -9.21 -4.97 -31.94
CA ASN A 575 -10.64 -4.76 -31.66
C ASN A 575 -11.57 -5.49 -32.64
N VAL A 576 -11.35 -6.80 -32.83
CA VAL A 576 -12.09 -7.63 -33.79
C VAL A 576 -13.24 -8.37 -33.11
N GLY A 577 -14.45 -8.21 -33.62
CA GLY A 577 -15.64 -8.85 -33.05
C GLY A 577 -15.97 -8.26 -31.68
N ASP A 578 -16.19 -9.13 -30.68
CA ASP A 578 -16.47 -8.72 -29.30
C ASP A 578 -15.17 -8.60 -28.46
N CYS A 579 -14.01 -8.77 -29.08
CA CYS A 579 -12.72 -8.56 -28.45
C CYS A 579 -12.34 -7.07 -28.39
N SER A 580 -11.74 -6.64 -27.29
CA SER A 580 -11.25 -5.27 -27.11
C SER A 580 -9.79 -5.23 -26.66
N ARG A 581 -9.04 -4.23 -27.12
CA ARG A 581 -7.67 -3.94 -26.68
C ARG A 581 -7.65 -3.39 -25.27
N ILE A 582 -8.66 -2.59 -24.95
CA ILE A 582 -8.88 -1.98 -23.63
C ILE A 582 -10.09 -2.67 -23.02
N ILE A 583 -9.87 -3.38 -21.92
CA ILE A 583 -10.91 -4.09 -21.16
C ILE A 583 -11.17 -3.25 -19.91
N GLU A 584 -12.27 -2.51 -19.91
CA GLU A 584 -12.71 -1.74 -18.74
C GLU A 584 -13.26 -2.71 -17.69
N ILE A 585 -12.67 -2.70 -16.50
CA ILE A 585 -13.13 -3.51 -15.36
C ILE A 585 -13.83 -2.65 -14.31
N GLY A 586 -13.55 -1.35 -14.28
CA GLY A 586 -14.15 -0.37 -13.38
C GLY A 586 -13.98 1.05 -13.89
N GLU A 587 -14.56 2.02 -13.18
CA GLU A 587 -14.34 3.44 -13.49
C GLU A 587 -12.88 3.80 -13.21
N ASN A 588 -12.16 4.27 -14.23
CA ASN A 588 -10.70 4.51 -14.18
C ASN A 588 -9.87 3.27 -13.80
N VAL A 589 -10.41 2.07 -14.06
CA VAL A 589 -9.69 0.81 -13.90
C VAL A 589 -9.84 -0.01 -15.18
N PHE A 590 -8.74 -0.24 -15.89
CA PHE A 590 -8.76 -0.97 -17.16
C PHE A 590 -7.50 -1.78 -17.41
N ILE A 591 -7.64 -2.81 -18.23
CA ILE A 591 -6.55 -3.63 -18.75
C ILE A 591 -6.29 -3.20 -20.20
N GLU A 592 -5.06 -2.82 -20.52
CA GLU A 592 -4.60 -2.52 -21.88
C GLU A 592 -3.64 -3.61 -22.39
N ILE A 593 -3.95 -4.16 -23.57
CA ILE A 593 -3.14 -5.18 -24.23
C ILE A 593 -2.15 -4.52 -25.20
N PHE A 594 -0.87 -4.91 -25.10
CA PHE A 594 0.19 -4.44 -25.99
C PHE A 594 0.41 -5.38 -27.16
N ASN A 595 0.97 -4.89 -28.26
CA ASN A 595 1.36 -5.73 -29.39
C ASN A 595 2.87 -5.93 -29.42
N THR A 596 3.30 -7.16 -29.15
CA THR A 596 4.72 -7.53 -29.21
C THR A 596 5.20 -7.76 -30.64
N GLY A 597 4.29 -8.03 -31.59
CA GLY A 597 4.63 -8.50 -32.93
C GLY A 597 5.14 -9.96 -32.98
N TYR A 598 5.25 -10.65 -31.84
CA TYR A 598 5.84 -11.99 -31.73
C TYR A 598 4.81 -13.12 -31.49
N TYR A 599 3.52 -12.80 -31.40
CA TYR A 599 2.45 -13.77 -31.13
C TYR A 599 2.37 -14.99 -32.07
N LYS A 600 3.01 -14.95 -33.24
CA LYS A 600 3.02 -16.05 -34.22
C LYS A 600 4.35 -16.78 -34.35
N GLU A 601 5.34 -16.48 -33.51
CA GLU A 601 6.65 -17.13 -33.54
C GLU A 601 6.58 -18.61 -33.17
N SER A 602 7.58 -19.41 -33.54
CA SER A 602 7.59 -20.83 -33.17
C SER A 602 7.79 -21.08 -31.67
N ASP A 603 8.54 -20.19 -31.02
CA ASP A 603 8.79 -20.20 -29.58
C ASP A 603 7.54 -19.75 -28.82
N ALA A 604 7.17 -20.49 -27.77
CA ALA A 604 5.92 -20.28 -27.05
C ALA A 604 5.98 -19.09 -26.07
N ASN A 605 7.12 -18.89 -25.40
CA ASN A 605 7.40 -17.74 -24.54
C ASN A 605 7.27 -16.42 -25.32
N SER A 606 7.78 -16.41 -26.55
CA SER A 606 7.63 -15.26 -27.45
C SER A 606 6.17 -14.88 -27.76
N ARG A 607 5.20 -15.74 -27.44
CA ARG A 607 3.76 -15.49 -27.63
C ARG A 607 3.04 -15.02 -26.37
N SER A 608 3.74 -14.82 -25.26
CA SER A 608 3.13 -14.36 -24.01
C SER A 608 2.35 -13.08 -24.23
N ILE A 609 1.09 -13.09 -23.78
CA ILE A 609 0.26 -11.89 -23.70
C ILE A 609 0.90 -10.92 -22.71
N ILE A 610 1.05 -9.67 -23.13
CA ILE A 610 1.56 -8.58 -22.30
C ILE A 610 0.43 -7.57 -22.18
N PHE A 611 0.13 -7.20 -20.94
CA PHE A 611 -0.90 -6.22 -20.65
C PHE A 611 -0.53 -5.39 -19.43
N LEU A 612 -1.05 -4.18 -19.40
CA LEU A 612 -0.97 -3.25 -18.29
C LEU A 612 -2.34 -3.20 -17.61
N LEU A 613 -2.37 -3.31 -16.29
CA LEU A 613 -3.49 -2.83 -15.49
C LEU A 613 -3.18 -1.39 -15.10
N ASP A 614 -4.06 -0.46 -15.47
CA ASP A 614 -4.07 0.90 -14.94
C ASP A 614 -5.26 1.02 -14.00
N ALA A 615 -4.99 1.23 -12.71
CA ALA A 615 -5.96 1.38 -11.66
C ALA A 615 -5.72 2.73 -10.98
N TYR A 616 -6.58 3.71 -11.26
CA TYR A 616 -6.48 5.06 -10.71
C TYR A 616 -5.12 5.74 -10.98
N GLY A 617 -4.44 5.38 -12.07
CA GLY A 617 -3.10 5.87 -12.41
C GLY A 617 -1.96 5.01 -11.89
N THR A 618 -2.20 4.07 -10.97
CA THR A 618 -1.22 3.04 -10.59
C THR A 618 -1.14 1.97 -11.67
N LYS A 619 0.05 1.74 -12.19
CA LYS A 619 0.34 0.94 -13.37
C LYS A 619 1.08 -0.34 -13.01
N VAL A 620 0.44 -1.48 -13.30
CA VAL A 620 0.99 -2.82 -13.06
C VAL A 620 1.15 -3.57 -14.36
N LEU A 621 2.40 -3.88 -14.72
CA LEU A 621 2.70 -4.58 -15.97
C LEU A 621 2.83 -6.10 -15.76
N PHE A 622 2.04 -6.85 -16.53
CA PHE A 622 2.07 -8.31 -16.60
C PHE A 622 2.70 -8.76 -17.91
N THR A 623 3.80 -9.50 -17.83
CA THR A 623 4.60 -9.84 -19.01
C THR A 623 4.54 -11.32 -19.40
N GLY A 624 3.91 -12.18 -18.57
CA GLY A 624 4.08 -13.63 -18.67
C GLY A 624 5.57 -13.99 -18.79
N ASP A 625 5.87 -14.88 -19.75
CA ASP A 625 7.22 -15.31 -20.07
C ASP A 625 7.71 -14.69 -21.39
N ALA A 626 7.39 -13.42 -21.65
CA ALA A 626 7.72 -12.74 -22.91
C ALA A 626 9.24 -12.52 -23.12
N ASP A 627 9.96 -13.61 -23.34
CA ASP A 627 11.37 -13.67 -23.70
C ASP A 627 11.54 -14.47 -25.00
N ASN A 628 12.59 -14.17 -25.76
CA ASN A 628 12.94 -14.92 -26.96
C ASN A 628 14.39 -15.44 -26.94
N ASN A 629 14.95 -15.57 -25.74
CA ASN A 629 16.35 -15.95 -25.48
C ASN A 629 17.41 -15.05 -26.15
N LYS A 630 17.03 -13.86 -26.61
CA LYS A 630 17.89 -12.93 -27.37
C LYS A 630 17.84 -11.48 -26.87
N PHE A 631 17.25 -11.21 -25.70
CA PHE A 631 17.15 -9.87 -25.11
C PHE A 631 16.46 -8.83 -26.01
N ALA A 632 15.64 -9.27 -26.98
CA ALA A 632 15.12 -8.40 -28.02
C ALA A 632 13.60 -8.20 -27.95
N LEU A 633 12.87 -9.07 -27.26
CA LEU A 633 11.41 -9.02 -27.25
C LEU A 633 10.90 -7.77 -26.53
N GLU A 634 11.48 -7.43 -25.38
CA GLU A 634 11.11 -6.26 -24.56
C GLU A 634 11.15 -4.95 -25.33
N ALA A 635 12.15 -4.79 -26.20
CA ALA A 635 12.31 -3.61 -27.04
C ALA A 635 11.13 -3.37 -28.00
N SER A 636 10.28 -4.37 -28.25
CA SER A 636 9.11 -4.23 -29.11
C SER A 636 7.94 -3.50 -28.46
N TYR A 637 7.87 -3.45 -27.12
CA TYR A 637 6.72 -2.89 -26.39
C TYR A 637 7.10 -1.90 -25.29
N MET A 638 8.37 -1.86 -24.86
CA MET A 638 8.79 -1.05 -23.70
C MET A 638 8.47 0.44 -23.80
N HIS A 639 8.56 1.02 -24.99
CA HIS A 639 8.25 2.44 -25.20
C HIS A 639 6.76 2.73 -25.31
N ASP A 640 5.97 1.74 -25.74
CA ASP A 640 4.51 1.87 -25.77
C ASP A 640 3.95 1.74 -24.35
N VAL A 641 4.55 0.90 -23.50
CA VAL A 641 4.21 0.77 -22.07
C VAL A 641 4.59 2.04 -21.30
N GLY A 642 5.83 2.50 -21.43
CA GLY A 642 6.35 3.64 -20.66
C GLY A 642 6.47 3.34 -19.16
N ASP A 643 6.47 4.40 -18.36
CA ASP A 643 6.62 4.36 -16.89
C ASP A 643 5.51 3.56 -16.20
N ILE A 644 5.90 2.72 -15.23
CA ILE A 644 5.04 1.85 -14.42
C ILE A 644 5.50 1.82 -12.96
N ASP A 645 4.58 1.52 -12.04
CA ASP A 645 4.90 1.39 -10.61
C ASP A 645 5.36 -0.02 -10.26
N ILE A 646 4.64 -1.04 -10.77
CA ILE A 646 4.85 -2.44 -10.39
C ILE A 646 5.08 -3.31 -11.64
N LEU A 647 6.18 -4.05 -11.63
CA LEU A 647 6.54 -5.01 -12.66
C LEU A 647 6.36 -6.45 -12.16
N LYS A 648 5.51 -7.26 -12.82
CA LYS A 648 5.68 -8.71 -12.78
C LYS A 648 6.91 -9.07 -13.60
N VAL A 649 7.94 -9.62 -12.96
CA VAL A 649 9.24 -9.86 -13.60
C VAL A 649 9.11 -10.86 -14.75
N VAL A 650 9.76 -10.55 -15.86
CA VAL A 650 9.70 -11.34 -17.09
C VAL A 650 10.22 -12.76 -16.84
N HIS A 651 9.41 -13.75 -17.23
CA HIS A 651 9.75 -15.17 -17.19
C HIS A 651 10.43 -15.60 -15.88
N HIS A 652 9.71 -15.42 -14.78
CA HIS A 652 10.11 -15.82 -13.43
C HIS A 652 11.48 -15.24 -12.97
N GLY A 653 12.02 -14.23 -13.66
CA GLY A 653 13.38 -13.71 -13.43
C GLY A 653 14.47 -14.47 -14.20
N THR A 654 14.20 -14.92 -15.43
CA THR A 654 15.21 -15.52 -16.30
C THR A 654 16.33 -14.54 -16.66
N ARG A 655 17.54 -15.05 -16.91
CA ARG A 655 18.69 -14.20 -17.25
C ARG A 655 18.50 -13.45 -18.57
N ASN A 656 17.62 -13.95 -19.44
CA ASN A 656 17.36 -13.44 -20.79
C ASN A 656 16.18 -12.45 -20.87
N GLY A 657 15.48 -12.23 -19.76
CA GLY A 657 14.38 -11.26 -19.60
C GLY A 657 14.77 -10.16 -18.62
N THR A 658 13.94 -9.12 -18.55
CA THR A 658 14.13 -7.88 -17.80
C THR A 658 15.48 -7.24 -18.10
N THR A 659 15.68 -6.78 -19.35
CA THR A 659 16.89 -6.08 -19.77
C THR A 659 17.06 -4.72 -19.10
N THR A 660 18.29 -4.20 -19.09
CA THR A 660 18.55 -2.83 -18.59
C THR A 660 17.80 -1.78 -19.41
N ALA A 661 17.76 -1.92 -20.75
CA ALA A 661 17.01 -1.01 -21.61
C ALA A 661 15.50 -1.04 -21.31
N PHE A 662 14.96 -2.22 -20.95
CA PHE A 662 13.58 -2.35 -20.52
C PHE A 662 13.34 -1.61 -19.19
N LEU A 663 14.19 -1.84 -18.19
CA LEU A 663 14.11 -1.16 -16.90
C LEU A 663 14.25 0.36 -17.00
N GLU A 664 15.12 0.85 -17.89
CA GLU A 664 15.28 2.29 -18.20
C GLU A 664 14.04 2.90 -18.88
N ALA A 665 13.24 2.10 -19.58
CA ALA A 665 12.05 2.57 -20.27
C ALA A 665 10.79 2.55 -19.39
N VAL A 666 10.70 1.58 -18.46
CA VAL A 666 9.50 1.35 -17.65
C VAL A 666 9.66 1.70 -16.16
N THR A 667 10.89 1.93 -15.68
CA THR A 667 11.15 2.61 -14.39
C THR A 667 10.43 2.06 -13.14
N PRO A 668 10.33 0.73 -12.92
CA PRO A 668 9.50 0.19 -11.84
C PRO A 668 10.06 0.47 -10.43
N GLU A 669 9.16 0.79 -9.50
CA GLU A 669 9.43 0.93 -8.07
C GLU A 669 9.45 -0.43 -7.37
N VAL A 670 8.59 -1.34 -7.83
CA VAL A 670 8.43 -2.68 -7.26
C VAL A 670 8.50 -3.73 -8.36
N ALA A 671 9.21 -4.83 -8.08
CA ALA A 671 9.31 -5.98 -8.94
C ALA A 671 8.83 -7.24 -8.21
N ILE A 672 7.79 -7.90 -8.73
CA ILE A 672 7.24 -9.13 -8.17
C ILE A 672 7.68 -10.33 -9.00
N ILE A 673 8.25 -11.32 -8.34
CA ILE A 673 8.69 -12.57 -8.94
C ILE A 673 7.73 -13.68 -8.54
N THR A 674 7.08 -14.23 -9.55
CA THR A 674 6.28 -15.45 -9.46
C THR A 674 7.16 -16.66 -9.77
N ASN A 675 7.19 -17.62 -8.86
CA ASN A 675 7.91 -18.88 -8.98
C ASN A 675 7.07 -19.99 -8.32
N GLY A 676 7.42 -21.25 -8.58
CA GLY A 676 6.73 -22.38 -7.95
C GLY A 676 7.26 -22.72 -6.56
N ASN A 677 8.10 -23.73 -6.46
CA ASN A 677 8.43 -24.35 -5.17
C ASN A 677 9.48 -23.63 -4.30
N TYR A 678 10.54 -23.04 -4.87
CA TYR A 678 11.61 -22.30 -4.15
C TYR A 678 12.42 -21.36 -5.08
N LEU A 679 13.26 -20.47 -4.52
CA LEU A 679 14.11 -19.55 -5.31
C LEU A 679 15.32 -20.28 -5.92
N GLY A 680 15.57 -20.06 -7.21
CA GLY A 680 16.57 -20.80 -7.97
C GLY A 680 16.11 -22.24 -8.20
N ASN A 681 14.81 -22.44 -8.45
CA ASN A 681 14.16 -23.75 -8.66
C ASN A 681 14.87 -24.60 -9.73
N SER A 682 14.33 -25.78 -10.07
CA SER A 682 14.98 -26.64 -11.06
C SER A 682 15.12 -26.04 -12.48
N ASN A 683 14.45 -24.92 -12.79
CA ASN A 683 14.68 -24.13 -14.01
C ASN A 683 15.78 -23.06 -13.82
N GLY A 684 16.24 -22.83 -12.59
CA GLY A 684 17.21 -21.83 -12.21
C GLY A 684 16.60 -20.44 -11.98
N HIS A 685 15.30 -20.36 -11.72
CA HIS A 685 14.57 -19.09 -11.58
C HIS A 685 14.21 -18.75 -10.12
N PRO A 686 14.33 -17.49 -9.69
CA PRO A 686 14.92 -16.39 -10.48
C PRO A 686 16.43 -16.59 -10.64
N THR A 687 16.99 -16.10 -11.74
CA THR A 687 18.44 -16.19 -11.97
C THR A 687 19.15 -15.08 -11.22
N PRO A 688 20.34 -15.34 -10.65
CA PRO A 688 21.10 -14.30 -9.97
C PRO A 688 21.45 -13.12 -10.87
N GLU A 689 21.67 -13.35 -12.17
CA GLU A 689 21.95 -12.32 -13.15
C GLU A 689 20.78 -11.35 -13.35
N ALA A 690 19.53 -11.83 -13.34
CA ALA A 690 18.36 -10.98 -13.45
C ALA A 690 18.20 -10.10 -12.21
N ILE A 691 18.30 -10.70 -11.01
CA ILE A 691 18.25 -9.98 -9.74
C ILE A 691 19.34 -8.91 -9.66
N ASN A 692 20.59 -9.28 -9.99
CA ASN A 692 21.69 -8.34 -9.98
C ASN A 692 21.43 -7.16 -10.92
N ARG A 693 20.81 -7.41 -12.07
CA ARG A 693 20.53 -6.37 -13.07
C ARG A 693 19.48 -5.38 -12.60
N ILE A 694 18.42 -5.86 -11.92
CA ILE A 694 17.38 -4.98 -11.36
C ILE A 694 17.99 -4.07 -10.29
N TYR A 695 18.71 -4.62 -9.31
CA TYR A 695 19.38 -3.80 -8.29
C TYR A 695 20.50 -2.91 -8.84
N GLN A 696 21.18 -3.35 -9.90
CA GLN A 696 22.21 -2.54 -10.56
C GLN A 696 21.60 -1.33 -11.28
N TYR A 697 20.42 -1.50 -11.87
CA TYR A 697 19.68 -0.42 -12.50
C TYR A 697 19.23 0.60 -11.44
N ASN A 698 18.50 0.13 -10.43
CA ASN A 698 18.06 0.94 -9.32
C ASN A 698 18.02 0.08 -8.04
N ASN A 699 18.90 0.41 -7.09
CA ASN A 699 18.95 -0.29 -5.81
C ASN A 699 17.81 0.10 -4.86
N LYS A 700 16.95 1.05 -5.24
CA LYS A 700 15.69 1.35 -4.55
C LYS A 700 14.48 0.59 -5.10
N THR A 701 14.62 -0.17 -6.18
CA THR A 701 13.54 -1.05 -6.65
C THR A 701 13.41 -2.23 -5.69
N ARG A 702 12.25 -2.37 -5.04
CA ARG A 702 11.97 -3.47 -4.11
C ARG A 702 11.67 -4.73 -4.89
N ILE A 703 12.31 -5.85 -4.54
CA ILE A 703 12.03 -7.13 -5.20
C ILE A 703 11.39 -8.08 -4.20
N TYR A 704 10.21 -8.59 -4.53
CA TYR A 704 9.52 -9.60 -3.73
C TYR A 704 9.31 -10.87 -4.54
N SER A 705 9.25 -12.01 -3.85
CA SER A 705 8.91 -13.30 -4.44
C SER A 705 7.87 -13.99 -3.58
N VAL A 706 6.84 -14.58 -4.21
CA VAL A 706 5.84 -15.40 -3.51
C VAL A 706 6.50 -16.63 -2.83
N THR A 707 7.60 -17.11 -3.42
CA THR A 707 8.36 -18.26 -2.93
C THR A 707 9.56 -17.87 -2.09
N GLY A 708 9.94 -18.77 -1.17
CA GLY A 708 11.13 -18.65 -0.32
C GLY A 708 12.11 -19.80 -0.48
N GLY A 709 13.19 -19.77 0.31
CA GLY A 709 14.24 -20.80 0.35
C GLY A 709 15.04 -20.92 -0.95
N ASN A 710 16.08 -21.73 -0.96
CA ASN A 710 16.99 -21.89 -2.11
C ASN A 710 17.18 -23.36 -2.56
N GLY A 711 16.22 -24.22 -2.24
CA GLY A 711 16.25 -25.65 -2.54
C GLY A 711 17.13 -26.50 -1.61
N THR A 712 17.93 -25.87 -0.73
CA THR A 712 18.73 -26.56 0.31
C THR A 712 18.11 -26.50 1.69
N SER A 713 17.13 -25.62 1.90
CA SER A 713 16.38 -25.47 3.15
C SER A 713 15.58 -26.74 3.48
N VAL A 714 15.58 -27.14 4.75
CA VAL A 714 14.80 -28.31 5.22
C VAL A 714 13.32 -27.97 5.41
N ASP A 715 13.02 -26.71 5.70
CA ASP A 715 11.66 -26.17 5.78
C ASP A 715 11.29 -25.47 4.47
N ARG A 716 10.13 -25.83 3.90
CA ARG A 716 9.60 -25.26 2.65
C ARG A 716 9.11 -23.82 2.84
N PHE A 717 8.72 -23.46 4.06
CA PHE A 717 8.24 -22.11 4.39
C PHE A 717 9.37 -21.16 4.79
N HIS A 718 10.62 -21.62 4.77
CA HIS A 718 11.78 -20.79 5.05
C HIS A 718 11.84 -19.58 4.12
N GLN A 719 11.73 -18.36 4.68
CA GLN A 719 11.75 -17.09 3.94
C GLN A 719 10.70 -17.00 2.81
N ARG A 720 9.56 -17.69 2.96
CA ARG A 720 8.47 -17.70 1.98
C ARG A 720 7.49 -16.58 2.30
N ASN A 721 7.08 -15.79 1.31
CA ASN A 721 6.06 -14.76 1.50
C ASN A 721 4.64 -15.33 1.39
N GLY A 722 4.46 -16.42 0.65
CA GLY A 722 3.12 -16.94 0.34
C GLY A 722 2.45 -16.04 -0.70
N ILE A 723 1.12 -15.95 -0.67
CA ILE A 723 0.40 -15.00 -1.53
C ILE A 723 0.90 -13.57 -1.23
N ILE A 724 1.33 -12.84 -2.25
CA ILE A 724 1.62 -11.40 -2.15
C ILE A 724 0.40 -10.66 -2.67
N THR A 725 -0.14 -9.74 -1.88
CA THR A 725 -1.31 -8.95 -2.22
C THR A 725 -0.90 -7.49 -2.41
N ILE A 726 -1.32 -6.91 -3.52
CA ILE A 726 -1.26 -5.47 -3.77
C ILE A 726 -2.69 -4.94 -3.69
N GLU A 727 -2.92 -3.96 -2.81
CA GLU A 727 -4.16 -3.21 -2.74
C GLU A 727 -3.91 -1.83 -3.32
N ILE A 728 -4.59 -1.48 -4.40
CA ILE A 728 -4.55 -0.16 -5.01
C ILE A 728 -5.81 0.59 -4.61
N THR A 729 -5.64 1.74 -3.96
CA THR A 729 -6.71 2.69 -3.63
C THR A 729 -6.62 3.90 -4.56
N GLY A 730 -7.55 4.84 -4.46
CA GLY A 730 -7.53 6.07 -5.27
C GLY A 730 -6.28 6.95 -5.07
N ASP A 731 -5.55 6.77 -3.96
CA ASP A 731 -4.44 7.65 -3.55
C ASP A 731 -3.08 6.94 -3.45
N ASN A 732 -3.05 5.61 -3.33
CA ASN A 732 -1.80 4.87 -3.11
C ASN A 732 -1.95 3.37 -3.41
N TYR A 733 -0.86 2.61 -3.32
CA TYR A 733 -0.88 1.16 -3.28
C TYR A 733 -0.15 0.60 -2.05
N TYR A 734 -0.66 -0.49 -1.50
CA TYR A 734 -0.12 -1.18 -0.33
C TYR A 734 0.23 -2.61 -0.69
N ILE A 735 1.37 -3.10 -0.18
CA ILE A 735 1.84 -4.46 -0.43
C ILE A 735 1.85 -5.23 0.89
N SER A 736 1.22 -6.41 0.88
CA SER A 736 1.23 -7.34 2.00
C SER A 736 1.56 -8.77 1.56
N SER A 737 1.84 -9.64 2.53
CA SER A 737 2.09 -11.07 2.29
C SER A 737 1.29 -11.97 3.22
N GLU A 738 0.96 -13.18 2.76
CA GLU A 738 0.26 -14.23 3.54
C GLU A 738 1.03 -14.61 4.81
N TYR A 739 2.36 -14.58 4.74
CA TYR A 739 3.24 -14.86 5.87
C TYR A 739 3.98 -13.59 6.35
N ASN A 740 4.80 -13.73 7.39
CA ASN A 740 5.65 -12.67 7.93
C ASN A 740 4.88 -11.45 8.47
N ASP A 741 3.77 -11.73 9.18
CA ASP A 741 2.91 -10.71 9.81
C ASP A 741 2.42 -9.63 8.83
N GLY A 742 2.20 -10.01 7.56
CA GLY A 742 1.73 -9.11 6.52
C GLY A 742 2.84 -8.33 5.82
N ILE A 743 4.10 -8.45 6.24
CA ILE A 743 5.22 -7.67 5.67
C ILE A 743 6.05 -8.58 4.75
N PRO A 744 6.09 -8.33 3.43
CA PRO A 744 6.82 -9.18 2.50
C PRO A 744 8.34 -9.07 2.74
N ILE A 745 9.01 -10.23 2.77
CA ILE A 745 10.47 -10.34 2.81
C ILE A 745 11.03 -9.88 1.47
N GLU A 746 11.82 -8.81 1.51
CA GLU A 746 12.58 -8.31 0.38
C GLU A 746 13.67 -9.32 -0.04
N LEU A 747 13.77 -9.58 -1.34
CA LEU A 747 14.57 -10.69 -1.89
C LEU A 747 16.05 -10.61 -1.50
N SER A 748 16.61 -9.41 -1.35
CA SER A 748 18.03 -9.25 -0.98
C SER A 748 18.33 -9.69 0.46
N SER A 749 17.30 -9.85 1.29
CA SER A 749 17.38 -10.39 2.65
C SER A 749 17.25 -11.91 2.71
N THR A 750 16.99 -12.58 1.59
CA THR A 750 16.85 -14.04 1.54
C THR A 750 18.21 -14.75 1.46
N ASP A 751 18.27 -15.99 1.94
CA ASP A 751 19.48 -16.84 1.85
C ASP A 751 19.87 -17.11 0.40
N PHE A 752 18.87 -17.15 -0.49
CA PHE A 752 19.08 -17.28 -1.93
C PHE A 752 20.00 -16.18 -2.47
N TRP A 753 19.81 -14.92 -2.02
CA TRP A 753 20.61 -13.80 -2.47
C TRP A 753 21.88 -13.59 -1.65
N ILE A 754 21.78 -13.67 -0.32
CA ILE A 754 22.89 -13.38 0.59
C ILE A 754 24.09 -14.31 0.31
N SER A 755 23.83 -15.57 0.01
CA SER A 755 24.87 -16.57 -0.26
C SER A 755 25.34 -16.61 -1.72
N ASN A 756 24.76 -15.79 -2.60
CA ASN A 756 24.99 -15.88 -4.03
C ASN A 756 26.35 -15.27 -4.43
N PRO A 757 27.23 -16.01 -5.14
CA PRO A 757 28.52 -15.47 -5.57
C PRO A 757 28.40 -14.36 -6.63
N LEU A 758 27.23 -14.20 -7.27
CA LEU A 758 26.97 -13.15 -8.25
C LEU A 758 26.29 -11.91 -7.64
N ARG A 759 26.07 -11.88 -6.32
CA ARG A 759 25.56 -10.70 -5.62
C ARG A 759 26.59 -9.58 -5.62
N ASN A 760 26.39 -8.60 -6.50
CA ASN A 760 27.17 -7.36 -6.49
C ASN A 760 26.37 -6.17 -5.93
N TYR A 761 25.03 -6.24 -6.03
CA TYR A 761 24.10 -5.20 -5.59
C TYR A 761 23.03 -5.79 -4.66
N SER A 762 22.40 -4.94 -3.85
CA SER A 762 21.25 -5.28 -3.02
C SER A 762 20.37 -4.05 -2.87
N TYR A 763 19.14 -4.26 -2.42
CA TYR A 763 18.25 -3.17 -2.05
C TYR A 763 18.92 -2.24 -1.02
N VAL A 764 18.74 -0.93 -1.21
CA VAL A 764 19.14 0.12 -0.30
C VAL A 764 17.88 0.91 -0.01
N ASN A 765 17.43 0.82 1.24
CA ASN A 765 16.25 1.54 1.71
C ASN A 765 16.45 3.05 1.64
#